data_AF-A0A9X5ULY7-F1
#
_entry.id   AF-A0A9X5ULY7-F1
#
_cell.length_a   1.000
_cell.length_b   1.000
_cell.length_c   1.000
_cell.angle_alpha   90.00
_cell.angle_beta   90.00
_cell.angle_gamma   90.00
#
_symmetry.space_group_name_H-M   'P 1'
#
loop_
_entity.id
_entity.type
_entity.pdbx_description
1 polymer ?
#
loop_
_entity_poly.entity_id
_entity_poly.type
_entity_poly.pdbx_seq_one_letter_code
_entity_poly.pdbx_strand_id
1 'polypeptide(L)'
;MAAAGHRRRRAGTLLVLTLATALAVVGGAASPAWAHAILERATPAGGTAVATAPTNITLGFSEAVRTDANAIRVIDTHGTRVDTGGAHSGAHASDVTVALKPGLPKGTYLVSWRVISADSHPIAGGYAFGIGEAPAAGAAAAASATPKGSALTGFTFGLARLVAFAGMALLLGAVFLLVALWPGGLRRRAPRLLIVGGWVAVFVGSVACLLLQGVYASGLGLSALARWDPLGATLGDRYGRLTLIRLLALLLALPLLRGLVWTLAEGAADSPPPAGAVRPSRWVMAELGGLAVAVAATTALVGHAGAGSWSWLAASSLTVHLLAMSIWLGGLAVLAAGLLDRRASAAVTTGGQGVSAGWASAVERGNAGETDEEADLAAARAYLDEQGAEAVPVPAARAAELASVLPRWSRTAMAAVAAIVVSGTYQTWREVGTLPALFDTDYGRLLLYKLWFVLAMLGIGYISQRWIRHHYRPVALAMTAETDPVGRGVAHRRAAGGGLDGAKAAAAPATPDADGSGREVTVGALAALRRGVIAEAVIAIAVLAVTAVLINRVPGRSSYAPPFHTTTVAGPLTVDVRVSPTRIGLEGIEVTVRDPQGQPQRLVEASVTLSLPAAQVGPLEVPVVAAGTGALVTQDAQVPLPGDWRMTITLRINDFDQYSTTVTYRVR
;
A
#
# COMPACT_ATOMS: atom_id res chain seq x y z
N MET A 1 2.89 -38.50 19.85
CA MET A 1 2.76 -38.15 18.40
C MET A 1 1.49 -37.37 18.02
N ALA A 2 0.31 -37.59 18.64
CA ALA A 2 -0.94 -36.92 18.25
C ALA A 2 -0.99 -35.39 18.46
N ALA A 3 -0.35 -34.87 19.52
CA ALA A 3 -0.34 -33.44 19.84
C ALA A 3 0.44 -32.57 18.84
N ALA A 4 1.53 -33.09 18.28
CA ALA A 4 2.33 -32.42 17.25
C ALA A 4 1.59 -32.29 15.91
N GLY A 5 0.76 -33.29 15.57
CA GLY A 5 -0.13 -33.26 14.41
C GLY A 5 -1.23 -32.20 14.56
N HIS A 6 -1.78 -32.05 15.77
CA HIS A 6 -2.78 -31.03 16.08
C HIS A 6 -2.24 -29.60 15.98
N ARG A 7 -1.01 -29.34 16.47
CA ARG A 7 -0.38 -28.00 16.38
C ARG A 7 0.01 -27.62 14.95
N ARG A 8 0.50 -28.57 14.14
CA ARG A 8 0.79 -28.34 12.71
C ARG A 8 -0.47 -28.05 11.89
N ARG A 9 -1.57 -28.76 12.18
CA ARG A 9 -2.88 -28.50 11.57
C ARG A 9 -3.40 -27.10 11.94
N ARG A 10 -3.32 -26.70 13.22
CA ARG A 10 -3.72 -25.36 13.69
C ARG A 10 -2.93 -24.21 13.03
N ALA A 11 -1.62 -24.35 12.85
CA ALA A 11 -0.79 -23.34 12.18
C ALA A 11 -1.11 -23.22 10.68
N GLY A 12 -1.38 -24.34 9.99
CA GLY A 12 -1.86 -24.34 8.60
C GLY A 12 -3.25 -23.74 8.47
N THR A 13 -4.16 -24.04 9.39
CA THR A 13 -5.51 -23.45 9.45
C THR A 13 -5.46 -21.94 9.69
N LEU A 14 -4.59 -21.46 10.59
CA LEU A 14 -4.40 -20.02 10.81
C LEU A 14 -3.82 -19.33 9.57
N LEU A 15 -2.84 -19.92 8.88
CA LEU A 15 -2.31 -19.38 7.62
C LEU A 15 -3.40 -19.26 6.55
N VAL A 16 -4.20 -20.32 6.38
CA VAL A 16 -5.32 -20.34 5.43
C VAL A 16 -6.39 -19.33 5.83
N LEU A 17 -6.71 -19.20 7.11
CA LEU A 17 -7.66 -18.20 7.60
C LEU A 17 -7.15 -16.78 7.41
N THR A 18 -5.87 -16.49 7.65
CA THR A 18 -5.30 -15.15 7.41
C THR A 18 -5.27 -14.82 5.92
N LEU A 19 -4.86 -15.78 5.07
CA LEU A 19 -4.92 -15.60 3.61
C LEU A 19 -6.36 -15.45 3.11
N ALA A 20 -7.29 -16.25 3.62
CA ALA A 20 -8.71 -16.21 3.25
C ALA A 20 -9.37 -14.93 3.76
N THR A 21 -9.00 -14.44 4.94
CA THR A 21 -9.48 -13.15 5.47
C THR A 21 -8.90 -12.00 4.66
N ALA A 22 -7.61 -12.04 4.30
CA ALA A 22 -7.02 -11.06 3.39
C ALA A 22 -7.69 -11.10 2.00
N LEU A 23 -7.98 -12.29 1.46
CA LEU A 23 -8.71 -12.47 0.21
C LEU A 23 -10.18 -12.02 0.32
N ALA A 24 -10.84 -12.26 1.46
CA ALA A 24 -12.21 -11.85 1.73
C ALA A 24 -12.33 -10.35 1.97
N VAL A 25 -11.31 -9.71 2.55
CA VAL A 25 -11.21 -8.24 2.63
C VAL A 25 -10.98 -7.65 1.24
N VAL A 26 -10.14 -8.27 0.41
CA VAL A 26 -9.93 -7.85 -0.99
C VAL A 26 -11.18 -8.08 -1.85
N GLY A 27 -11.87 -9.20 -1.67
CA GLY A 27 -13.08 -9.58 -2.43
C GLY A 27 -14.35 -8.91 -1.94
N GLY A 28 -14.50 -8.68 -0.63
CA GLY A 28 -15.62 -7.96 -0.02
C GLY A 28 -15.50 -6.44 -0.15
N ALA A 29 -14.29 -5.92 -0.35
CA ALA A 29 -14.05 -4.52 -0.72
C ALA A 29 -14.05 -4.29 -2.24
N ALA A 30 -14.52 -5.25 -3.06
CA ALA A 30 -14.87 -5.03 -4.46
C ALA A 30 -16.19 -4.25 -4.56
N SER A 31 -16.30 -3.15 -3.82
CA SER A 31 -17.14 -2.04 -4.24
C SER A 31 -16.60 -1.57 -5.61
N PRO A 32 -17.45 -1.09 -6.53
CA PRO A 32 -16.96 -0.36 -7.69
C PRO A 32 -15.94 0.67 -7.18
N ALA A 33 -14.80 0.83 -7.84
CA ALA A 33 -13.90 1.94 -7.51
C ALA A 33 -14.67 3.24 -7.75
N TRP A 34 -15.01 3.96 -6.68
CA TRP A 34 -15.69 5.27 -6.79
C TRP A 34 -14.67 6.31 -7.25
N ALA A 35 -15.14 7.25 -8.07
CA ALA A 35 -14.37 8.10 -8.97
C ALA A 35 -13.33 9.00 -8.26
N HIS A 36 -12.07 8.85 -8.67
CA HIS A 36 -10.89 9.55 -8.13
C HIS A 36 -10.91 11.06 -8.36
N ALA A 37 -11.15 11.49 -9.59
CA ALA A 37 -11.48 12.88 -9.92
C ALA A 37 -13.00 13.03 -10.02
N ILE A 38 -13.54 13.96 -9.26
CA ILE A 38 -14.95 14.31 -9.25
C ILE A 38 -15.11 15.54 -10.15
N LEU A 39 -16.12 15.58 -11.00
CA LEU A 39 -16.43 16.77 -11.79
C LEU A 39 -16.91 17.84 -10.82
N GLU A 40 -16.11 18.88 -10.58
CA GLU A 40 -16.45 19.99 -9.69
C GLU A 40 -17.04 21.20 -10.43
N ARG A 41 -16.79 21.39 -11.73
CA ARG A 41 -17.35 22.56 -12.42
C ARG A 41 -17.67 22.21 -13.83
N ALA A 42 -18.75 22.77 -14.34
CA ALA A 42 -19.10 22.67 -15.74
C ALA A 42 -19.55 24.05 -16.24
N THR A 43 -19.05 24.44 -17.40
CA THR A 43 -19.49 25.62 -18.13
C THR A 43 -19.77 25.22 -19.57
N PRO A 44 -21.04 25.26 -20.02
CA PRO A 44 -22.27 25.50 -19.25
C PRO A 44 -22.50 24.50 -18.11
N ALA A 45 -23.29 24.94 -17.14
CA ALA A 45 -23.74 24.10 -16.03
C ALA A 45 -24.71 23.01 -16.50
N GLY A 46 -24.66 21.83 -15.88
CA GLY A 46 -25.63 20.78 -16.13
C GLY A 46 -27.02 21.14 -15.59
N GLY A 47 -28.06 20.74 -16.32
CA GLY A 47 -29.46 21.02 -16.01
C GLY A 47 -29.91 22.46 -16.31
N THR A 48 -29.04 23.33 -16.81
CA THR A 48 -29.37 24.73 -17.07
C THR A 48 -29.66 25.02 -18.54
N ALA A 49 -30.32 26.16 -18.76
CA ALA A 49 -30.53 26.76 -20.07
C ALA A 49 -29.61 27.98 -20.23
N VAL A 50 -28.83 28.04 -21.30
CA VAL A 50 -28.08 29.24 -21.68
C VAL A 50 -28.83 30.01 -22.77
N ALA A 51 -28.85 31.34 -22.68
CA ALA A 51 -29.58 32.18 -23.63
C ALA A 51 -28.98 32.13 -25.05
N THR A 52 -27.65 32.01 -25.15
CA THR A 52 -26.89 31.97 -26.40
C THR A 52 -26.02 30.72 -26.47
N ALA A 53 -25.75 30.26 -27.68
CA ALA A 53 -24.87 29.12 -27.90
C ALA A 53 -23.45 29.41 -27.36
N PRO A 54 -22.92 28.58 -26.45
CA PRO A 54 -21.58 28.77 -25.93
C PRO A 54 -20.55 28.40 -27.00
N THR A 55 -19.38 29.02 -26.95
CA THR A 55 -18.28 28.68 -27.87
C THR A 55 -17.57 27.39 -27.46
N ASN A 56 -17.50 27.11 -26.15
CA ASN A 56 -16.75 26.01 -25.58
C ASN A 56 -17.55 25.30 -24.48
N ILE A 57 -17.25 24.03 -24.26
CA ILE A 57 -17.55 23.32 -23.01
C ILE A 57 -16.26 23.24 -22.19
N THR A 58 -16.32 23.62 -20.91
CA THR A 58 -15.21 23.45 -19.96
C THR A 58 -15.67 22.66 -18.74
N LEU A 59 -14.93 21.62 -18.40
CA LEU A 59 -15.13 20.74 -17.25
C LEU A 59 -13.96 20.92 -16.28
N GLY A 60 -14.23 21.26 -15.02
CA GLY A 60 -13.25 21.35 -13.95
C GLY A 60 -13.41 20.20 -12.96
N PHE A 61 -12.31 19.56 -12.58
CA PHE A 61 -12.29 18.39 -11.70
C PHE A 61 -11.62 18.67 -10.35
N SER A 62 -11.88 17.82 -9.36
CA SER A 62 -11.29 17.90 -8.01
C SER A 62 -9.79 17.65 -7.93
N GLU A 63 -9.20 17.12 -9.00
CA GLU A 63 -7.77 16.91 -9.13
C GLU A 63 -7.32 17.07 -10.58
N ALA A 64 -6.00 17.08 -10.79
CA ALA A 64 -5.45 17.10 -12.14
C ALA A 64 -5.88 15.86 -12.93
N VAL A 65 -6.32 16.07 -14.18
CA VAL A 65 -6.74 15.00 -15.08
C VAL A 65 -5.91 15.03 -16.36
N ARG A 66 -5.71 13.85 -16.93
CA ARG A 66 -5.13 13.66 -18.26
C ARG A 66 -6.28 13.43 -19.24
N THR A 67 -6.16 14.05 -20.40
CA THR A 67 -7.20 14.09 -21.43
C THR A 67 -6.61 13.73 -22.78
N ASP A 68 -7.44 13.20 -23.66
CA ASP A 68 -7.16 13.04 -25.10
C ASP A 68 -8.15 13.87 -25.92
N ALA A 69 -7.97 13.88 -27.25
CA ALA A 69 -8.77 14.66 -28.18
C ALA A 69 -10.27 14.28 -28.20
N ASN A 70 -10.64 13.10 -27.67
CA ASN A 70 -12.00 12.57 -27.61
C ASN A 70 -12.53 12.50 -26.17
N ALA A 71 -11.84 13.10 -25.21
CA ALA A 71 -12.21 13.04 -23.79
C ALA A 71 -13.55 13.72 -23.49
N ILE A 72 -14.00 14.67 -24.31
CA ILE A 72 -15.33 15.26 -24.25
C ILE A 72 -16.02 15.03 -25.58
N ARG A 73 -17.28 14.59 -25.53
CA ARG A 73 -18.16 14.48 -26.68
C ARG A 73 -19.48 15.17 -26.37
N VAL A 74 -19.90 16.04 -27.29
CA VAL A 74 -21.15 16.80 -27.19
C VAL A 74 -22.05 16.40 -28.35
N ILE A 75 -23.26 15.95 -28.04
CA ILE A 75 -24.25 15.56 -29.04
C ILE A 75 -25.58 16.28 -28.84
N ASP A 76 -26.34 16.45 -29.91
CA ASP A 76 -27.73 16.91 -29.85
C ASP A 76 -28.70 15.74 -29.59
N THR A 77 -30.00 16.04 -29.53
CA THR A 77 -31.08 15.04 -29.34
C THR A 77 -31.23 14.06 -30.51
N HIS A 78 -30.66 14.35 -31.67
CA HIS A 78 -30.63 13.44 -32.82
C HIS A 78 -29.38 12.54 -32.82
N GLY A 79 -28.50 12.67 -31.81
CA GLY A 79 -27.24 11.94 -31.72
C GLY A 79 -26.11 12.53 -32.57
N THR A 80 -26.32 13.69 -33.18
CA THR A 80 -25.33 14.36 -34.03
C THR A 80 -24.25 15.00 -33.16
N ARG A 81 -22.98 14.77 -33.49
CA ARG A 81 -21.86 15.41 -32.79
C ARG A 81 -21.79 16.91 -33.12
N VAL A 82 -21.85 17.74 -32.09
CA VAL A 82 -21.85 19.21 -32.19
C VAL A 82 -20.59 19.89 -31.67
N ASP A 83 -19.67 19.12 -31.07
CA ASP A 83 -18.31 19.60 -30.79
C ASP A 83 -17.40 19.50 -32.02
N THR A 84 -16.29 20.24 -32.01
CA THR A 84 -15.25 20.20 -33.05
C THR A 84 -14.25 19.05 -32.86
N GLY A 85 -14.35 18.31 -31.75
CA GLY A 85 -13.29 17.43 -31.26
C GLY A 85 -12.07 18.19 -30.76
N GLY A 86 -11.01 17.45 -30.44
CA GLY A 86 -9.75 18.02 -29.99
C GLY A 86 -9.78 18.48 -28.53
N ALA A 87 -10.51 17.78 -27.66
CA ALA A 87 -10.52 18.10 -26.24
C ALA A 87 -9.09 18.17 -25.66
N HIS A 88 -8.82 19.20 -24.87
CA HIS A 88 -7.48 19.48 -24.33
C HIS A 88 -7.56 20.06 -22.93
N SER A 89 -6.42 20.09 -22.23
CA SER A 89 -6.36 20.74 -20.90
C SER A 89 -6.70 22.22 -21.00
N GLY A 90 -7.47 22.70 -20.02
CA GLY A 90 -7.86 24.10 -19.87
C GLY A 90 -6.78 24.93 -19.17
N ALA A 91 -7.21 26.01 -18.50
CA ALA A 91 -6.31 26.94 -17.79
C ALA A 91 -5.57 26.27 -16.62
N HIS A 92 -6.20 25.27 -15.98
CA HIS A 92 -5.62 24.48 -14.90
C HIS A 92 -5.47 23.02 -15.32
N ALA A 93 -4.56 22.30 -14.67
CA ALA A 93 -4.35 20.86 -14.92
C ALA A 93 -5.58 19.99 -14.58
N SER A 94 -6.53 20.54 -13.82
CA SER A 94 -7.82 19.94 -13.48
C SER A 94 -8.94 20.34 -14.43
N ASP A 95 -8.70 21.18 -15.42
CA ASP A 95 -9.71 21.63 -16.38
C ASP A 95 -9.53 20.93 -17.73
N VAL A 96 -10.63 20.57 -18.39
CA VAL A 96 -10.67 20.01 -19.74
C VAL A 96 -11.68 20.79 -20.57
N THR A 97 -11.30 21.21 -21.77
CA THR A 97 -12.11 22.06 -22.65
C THR A 97 -12.22 21.45 -24.04
N VAL A 98 -13.39 21.62 -24.67
CA VAL A 98 -13.62 21.34 -26.10
C VAL A 98 -14.43 22.46 -26.74
N ALA A 99 -14.14 22.82 -27.98
CA ALA A 99 -14.89 23.82 -28.72
C ALA A 99 -16.17 23.23 -29.35
N LEU A 100 -17.19 24.07 -29.47
CA LEU A 100 -18.46 23.76 -30.12
C LEU A 100 -18.49 24.33 -31.54
N LYS A 101 -19.26 23.70 -32.42
CA LYS A 101 -19.54 24.25 -33.75
C LYS A 101 -20.34 25.56 -33.61
N PRO A 102 -20.10 26.57 -34.47
CA PRO A 102 -20.86 27.81 -34.43
C PRO A 102 -22.32 27.60 -34.87
N GLY A 103 -23.23 28.46 -34.40
CA GLY A 103 -24.62 28.50 -34.87
C GLY A 103 -25.50 27.35 -34.38
N LEU A 104 -25.20 26.77 -33.21
CA LEU A 104 -26.03 25.70 -32.64
C LEU A 104 -27.47 26.18 -32.40
N PRO A 105 -28.49 25.42 -32.85
CA PRO A 105 -29.89 25.78 -32.66
C PRO A 105 -30.29 25.71 -31.18
N LYS A 106 -31.45 26.31 -30.86
CA LYS A 106 -32.08 26.09 -29.54
C LYS A 106 -32.44 24.61 -29.38
N GLY A 107 -32.25 24.07 -28.18
CA GLY A 107 -32.51 22.66 -27.90
C GLY A 107 -31.64 22.09 -26.77
N THR A 108 -31.79 20.79 -26.51
CA THR A 108 -31.03 20.06 -25.49
C THR A 108 -29.77 19.44 -26.07
N TYR A 109 -28.68 19.51 -25.31
CA TYR A 109 -27.37 18.98 -25.66
C TYR A 109 -26.85 18.08 -24.55
N LEU A 110 -26.33 16.91 -24.94
CA LEU A 110 -25.72 15.95 -24.04
C LEU A 110 -24.21 16.09 -24.09
N VAL A 111 -23.61 16.39 -22.94
CA VAL A 111 -22.16 16.36 -22.73
C VAL A 111 -21.81 15.04 -22.05
N SER A 112 -20.89 14.30 -22.64
CA SER A 112 -20.29 13.11 -22.05
C SER A 112 -18.78 13.29 -21.99
N TRP A 113 -18.16 12.77 -20.94
CA TRP A 113 -16.71 12.82 -20.80
C TRP A 113 -16.12 11.49 -20.35
N ARG A 114 -14.86 11.31 -20.70
CA ARG A 114 -13.99 10.26 -20.17
C ARG A 114 -12.58 10.79 -20.03
N VAL A 115 -12.12 10.95 -18.80
CA VAL A 115 -10.80 11.50 -18.45
C VAL A 115 -10.03 10.52 -17.57
N ILE A 116 -8.72 10.70 -17.42
CA ILE A 116 -7.89 9.85 -16.56
C ILE A 116 -7.39 10.69 -15.38
N SER A 117 -7.69 10.31 -14.15
CA SER A 117 -7.18 11.01 -12.95
C SER A 117 -5.66 10.90 -12.81
N ALA A 118 -5.08 11.70 -11.91
CA ALA A 118 -3.64 11.73 -11.68
C ALA A 118 -3.07 10.38 -11.18
N ASP A 119 -3.91 9.47 -10.70
CA ASP A 119 -3.54 8.12 -10.24
C ASP A 119 -3.74 7.02 -11.30
N SER A 120 -4.02 7.42 -12.54
CA SER A 120 -4.17 6.57 -13.72
C SER A 120 -5.49 5.79 -13.83
N HIS A 121 -6.51 6.15 -13.06
CA HIS A 121 -7.85 5.61 -13.16
C HIS A 121 -8.73 6.41 -14.14
N PRO A 122 -9.47 5.77 -15.04
CA PRO A 122 -10.41 6.45 -15.91
C PRO A 122 -11.71 6.76 -15.17
N ILE A 123 -12.24 7.95 -15.42
CA ILE A 123 -13.50 8.43 -14.90
C ILE A 123 -14.34 8.89 -16.08
N ALA A 124 -15.61 8.51 -16.06
CA ALA A 124 -16.57 8.94 -17.05
C ALA A 124 -17.79 9.53 -16.36
N GLY A 125 -18.54 10.33 -17.11
CA GLY A 125 -19.84 10.83 -16.70
C GLY A 125 -20.50 11.57 -17.85
N GLY A 126 -21.68 12.11 -17.57
CA GLY A 126 -22.39 12.98 -18.51
C GLY A 126 -23.36 13.90 -17.79
N TYR A 127 -23.68 15.01 -18.44
CA TYR A 127 -24.76 15.91 -18.05
C TYR A 127 -25.41 16.49 -19.32
N ALA A 128 -26.64 16.97 -19.19
CA ALA A 128 -27.32 17.70 -20.26
C ALA A 128 -27.39 19.19 -19.93
N PHE A 129 -27.28 20.06 -20.94
CA PHE A 129 -27.61 21.49 -20.84
C PHE A 129 -28.47 21.86 -22.05
N GLY A 130 -29.15 23.01 -22.00
CA GLY A 130 -29.96 23.46 -23.12
C GLY A 130 -29.60 24.87 -23.59
N ILE A 131 -29.88 25.15 -24.86
CA ILE A 131 -29.78 26.48 -25.46
C ILE A 131 -31.21 27.00 -25.65
N GLY A 132 -31.54 28.12 -25.02
CA GLY A 132 -32.86 28.74 -25.03
C GLY A 132 -33.86 28.15 -24.03
N GLU A 133 -33.81 26.85 -23.75
CA GLU A 133 -34.69 26.15 -22.79
C GLU A 133 -33.90 25.10 -22.01
N ALA A 134 -34.39 24.74 -20.81
CA ALA A 134 -33.71 23.76 -19.96
C ALA A 134 -33.91 22.33 -20.47
N PRO A 135 -32.99 21.39 -20.20
CA PRO A 135 -33.13 19.99 -20.60
C PRO A 135 -34.38 19.35 -20.01
N ALA A 136 -35.09 18.53 -20.80
CA ALA A 136 -36.14 17.67 -20.27
C ALA A 136 -35.56 16.66 -19.25
N ALA A 137 -36.32 16.34 -18.20
CA ALA A 137 -35.88 15.45 -17.11
C ALA A 137 -35.35 14.09 -17.60
N GLY A 138 -35.97 13.51 -18.64
CA GLY A 138 -35.50 12.26 -19.25
C GLY A 138 -34.11 12.36 -19.91
N ALA A 139 -33.78 13.51 -20.52
CA ALA A 139 -32.47 13.76 -21.10
C ALA A 139 -31.39 13.99 -20.03
N ALA A 140 -31.73 14.66 -18.93
CA ALA A 140 -30.85 14.83 -17.76
C ALA A 140 -30.55 13.49 -17.07
N ALA A 141 -31.56 12.61 -16.94
CA ALA A 141 -31.40 11.27 -16.39
C ALA A 141 -30.54 10.36 -17.30
N ALA A 142 -30.79 10.38 -18.61
CA ALA A 142 -29.99 9.63 -19.59
C ALA A 142 -28.53 10.11 -19.63
N ALA A 143 -28.30 11.41 -19.48
CA ALA A 143 -26.96 11.99 -19.40
C ALA A 143 -26.16 11.49 -18.19
N SER A 144 -26.86 11.28 -17.08
CA SER A 144 -26.26 10.86 -15.81
C SER A 144 -25.90 9.37 -15.79
N ALA A 145 -26.36 8.57 -16.76
CA ALA A 145 -26.04 7.15 -16.89
C ALA A 145 -24.57 6.98 -17.33
N THR A 146 -23.66 6.79 -16.38
CA THR A 146 -22.23 6.65 -16.64
C THR A 146 -21.91 5.32 -17.33
N PRO A 147 -21.28 5.32 -18.53
CA PRO A 147 -20.86 4.09 -19.19
C PRO A 147 -19.84 3.34 -18.33
N LYS A 148 -20.18 2.13 -17.90
CA LYS A 148 -19.25 1.25 -17.16
C LYS A 148 -18.25 0.64 -18.13
N GLY A 149 -16.95 0.86 -17.88
CA GLY A 149 -15.90 0.19 -18.62
C GLY A 149 -15.85 -1.31 -18.35
N SER A 150 -15.09 -2.05 -19.16
CA SER A 150 -14.88 -3.49 -18.99
C SER A 150 -14.30 -3.86 -17.61
N ALA A 151 -15.09 -4.57 -16.80
CA ALA A 151 -14.67 -5.05 -15.48
C ALA A 151 -13.47 -6.01 -15.57
N LEU A 152 -13.45 -6.87 -16.59
CA LEU A 152 -12.33 -7.78 -16.84
C LEU A 152 -11.04 -7.02 -17.13
N THR A 153 -11.10 -5.97 -17.95
CA THR A 153 -9.94 -5.10 -18.25
C THR A 153 -9.42 -4.46 -16.96
N GLY A 154 -10.31 -3.89 -16.14
CA GLY A 154 -9.93 -3.31 -14.85
C GLY A 154 -9.28 -4.32 -13.90
N PHE A 155 -9.84 -5.53 -13.78
CA PHE A 155 -9.27 -6.61 -12.97
C PHE A 155 -7.87 -7.02 -13.47
N THR A 156 -7.71 -7.24 -14.78
CA THR A 156 -6.41 -7.62 -15.36
C THR A 156 -5.35 -6.54 -15.19
N PHE A 157 -5.71 -5.26 -15.33
CA PHE A 157 -4.82 -4.14 -15.08
C PHE A 157 -4.40 -4.09 -13.60
N GLY A 158 -5.34 -4.27 -12.66
CA GLY A 158 -5.05 -4.37 -11.24
C GLY A 158 -4.09 -5.52 -10.90
N LEU A 159 -4.28 -6.69 -11.52
CA LEU A 159 -3.39 -7.84 -11.35
C LEU A 159 -1.98 -7.58 -11.91
N ALA A 160 -1.87 -6.99 -13.11
CA ALA A 160 -0.58 -6.60 -13.69
C ALA A 160 0.19 -5.63 -12.78
N ARG A 161 -0.53 -4.67 -12.20
CA ARG A 161 0.02 -3.70 -11.24
C ARG A 161 0.50 -4.39 -9.95
N LEU A 162 -0.26 -5.34 -9.41
CA LEU A 162 0.14 -6.14 -8.26
C LEU A 162 1.44 -6.91 -8.53
N VAL A 163 1.52 -7.59 -9.68
CA VAL A 163 2.71 -8.35 -10.10
C VAL A 163 3.92 -7.42 -10.25
N ALA A 164 3.73 -6.23 -10.83
CA ALA A 164 4.80 -5.24 -10.96
C ALA A 164 5.34 -4.78 -9.58
N PHE A 165 4.44 -4.44 -8.64
CA PHE A 165 4.83 -4.03 -7.28
C PHE A 165 5.51 -5.14 -6.49
N ALA A 166 4.98 -6.37 -6.55
CA ALA A 166 5.57 -7.52 -5.86
C ALA A 166 6.94 -7.86 -6.43
N GLY A 167 7.09 -7.85 -7.76
CA GLY A 167 8.36 -8.06 -8.44
C GLY A 167 9.40 -7.00 -8.07
N MET A 168 8.99 -5.73 -8.00
CA MET A 168 9.87 -4.62 -7.58
C MET A 168 10.34 -4.83 -6.14
N ALA A 169 9.41 -5.08 -5.21
CA ALA A 169 9.76 -5.31 -3.80
C ALA A 169 10.75 -6.47 -3.65
N LEU A 170 10.52 -7.57 -4.38
CA LEU A 170 11.39 -8.74 -4.34
C LEU A 170 12.75 -8.47 -4.98
N LEU A 171 12.81 -7.91 -6.19
CA LEU A 171 14.05 -7.64 -6.91
C LEU A 171 14.96 -6.69 -6.12
N LEU A 172 14.44 -5.51 -5.76
CA LEU A 172 15.23 -4.46 -5.14
C LEU A 172 15.72 -4.90 -3.76
N GLY A 173 14.86 -5.55 -2.97
CA GLY A 173 15.26 -6.09 -1.66
C GLY A 173 16.23 -7.26 -1.75
N ALA A 174 16.04 -8.18 -2.69
CA ALA A 174 16.94 -9.32 -2.86
C ALA A 174 18.34 -8.87 -3.29
N VAL A 175 18.43 -7.97 -4.28
CA VAL A 175 19.70 -7.40 -4.73
C VAL A 175 20.37 -6.64 -3.59
N PHE A 176 19.64 -5.79 -2.87
CA PHE A 176 20.20 -5.05 -1.73
C PHE A 176 20.76 -5.99 -0.66
N LEU A 177 19.99 -6.98 -0.19
CA LEU A 177 20.44 -7.90 0.85
C LEU A 177 21.67 -8.68 0.39
N LEU A 178 21.64 -9.24 -0.82
CA LEU A 178 22.70 -10.09 -1.34
C LEU A 178 23.97 -9.30 -1.65
N VAL A 179 23.88 -8.07 -2.13
CA VAL A 179 25.06 -7.25 -2.44
C VAL A 179 25.63 -6.57 -1.20
N ALA A 180 24.79 -5.94 -0.39
CA ALA A 180 25.24 -5.10 0.72
C ALA A 180 25.50 -5.89 2.01
N LEU A 181 24.69 -6.93 2.29
CA LEU A 181 24.66 -7.59 3.59
C LEU A 181 25.13 -9.05 3.54
N TRP A 182 24.86 -9.77 2.45
CA TRP A 182 25.11 -11.21 2.34
C TRP A 182 25.57 -11.69 0.94
N PRO A 183 26.78 -11.32 0.48
CA PRO A 183 27.32 -11.76 -0.82
C PRO A 183 27.40 -13.28 -1.00
N GLY A 184 27.72 -14.00 0.08
CA GLY A 184 27.77 -15.47 0.07
C GLY A 184 26.44 -16.15 -0.29
N GLY A 185 25.31 -15.45 -0.09
CA GLY A 185 23.99 -15.93 -0.47
C GLY A 185 23.81 -16.12 -1.97
N LEU A 186 24.60 -15.44 -2.81
CA LEU A 186 24.53 -15.56 -4.28
C LEU A 186 24.99 -16.94 -4.79
N ARG A 187 25.76 -17.68 -3.99
CA ARG A 187 26.11 -19.08 -4.31
C ARG A 187 24.91 -20.01 -4.22
N ARG A 188 23.91 -19.67 -3.38
CA ARG A 188 22.72 -20.49 -3.16
C ARG A 188 21.73 -20.33 -4.32
N ARG A 189 21.09 -21.44 -4.74
CA ARG A 189 20.13 -21.44 -5.85
C ARG A 189 18.87 -20.63 -5.52
N ALA A 190 18.32 -20.78 -4.32
CA ALA A 190 17.06 -20.13 -3.95
C ALA A 190 17.13 -18.59 -3.99
N PRO A 191 18.14 -17.90 -3.39
CA PRO A 191 18.30 -16.46 -3.53
C PRO A 191 18.48 -15.98 -4.98
N ARG A 192 19.21 -16.73 -5.83
CA ARG A 192 19.35 -16.41 -7.26
C ARG A 192 18.01 -16.46 -7.99
N LEU A 193 17.19 -17.48 -7.71
CA LEU A 193 15.84 -17.59 -8.27
C LEU A 193 14.92 -16.44 -7.83
N LEU A 194 15.12 -15.88 -6.62
CA LEU A 194 14.38 -14.70 -6.18
C LEU A 194 14.74 -13.43 -6.96
N ILE A 195 16.03 -13.23 -7.30
CA ILE A 195 16.45 -12.13 -8.19
C ILE A 195 15.78 -12.30 -9.56
N VAL A 196 15.89 -13.49 -10.16
CA VAL A 196 15.34 -13.75 -11.50
C VAL A 196 13.82 -13.63 -11.50
N GLY A 197 13.14 -14.26 -10.53
CA GLY A 197 11.69 -14.18 -10.39
C GLY A 197 11.20 -12.76 -10.13
N GLY A 198 11.91 -12.00 -9.29
CA GLY A 198 11.62 -10.59 -9.03
C GLY A 198 11.75 -9.73 -10.29
N TRP A 199 12.84 -9.91 -11.04
CA TRP A 199 13.09 -9.20 -12.31
C TRP A 199 12.03 -9.53 -13.36
N VAL A 200 11.72 -10.82 -13.56
CA VAL A 200 10.68 -11.25 -14.52
C VAL A 200 9.33 -10.68 -14.12
N ALA A 201 8.95 -10.75 -12.84
CA ALA A 201 7.68 -10.23 -12.36
C ALA A 201 7.56 -8.72 -12.55
N VAL A 202 8.57 -7.92 -12.17
CA VAL A 202 8.49 -6.46 -12.36
C VAL A 202 8.50 -6.06 -13.84
N PHE A 203 9.28 -6.76 -14.67
CA PHE A 203 9.34 -6.50 -16.11
C PHE A 203 8.02 -6.85 -16.79
N VAL A 204 7.54 -8.09 -16.66
CA VAL A 204 6.28 -8.56 -17.26
C VAL A 204 5.09 -7.76 -16.74
N GLY A 205 5.02 -7.50 -15.43
CA GLY A 205 3.98 -6.66 -14.85
C GLY A 205 4.00 -5.23 -15.41
N SER A 206 5.19 -4.65 -15.61
CA SER A 206 5.33 -3.31 -16.20
C SER A 206 4.94 -3.28 -17.68
N VAL A 207 5.30 -4.30 -18.46
CA VAL A 207 4.88 -4.44 -19.86
C VAL A 207 3.36 -4.62 -19.94
N ALA A 208 2.77 -5.49 -19.12
CA ALA A 208 1.33 -5.69 -19.08
C ALA A 208 0.58 -4.39 -18.72
N CYS A 209 1.06 -3.65 -17.72
CA CYS A 209 0.54 -2.32 -17.38
C CYS A 209 0.61 -1.35 -18.56
N LEU A 210 1.73 -1.31 -19.30
CA LEU A 210 1.89 -0.45 -20.48
C LEU A 210 0.88 -0.79 -21.58
N LEU A 211 0.65 -2.09 -21.85
CA LEU A 211 -0.28 -2.55 -22.87
C LEU A 211 -1.74 -2.32 -22.47
N LEU A 212 -2.08 -2.55 -21.20
CA LEU A 212 -3.44 -2.49 -20.69
C LEU A 212 -3.91 -1.06 -20.39
N GLN A 213 -3.01 -0.11 -20.11
CA GLN A 213 -3.38 1.25 -19.67
C GLN A 213 -4.33 1.94 -20.64
N GLY A 214 -4.05 1.93 -21.95
CA GLY A 214 -4.90 2.61 -22.93
C GLY A 214 -6.27 1.94 -23.08
N VAL A 215 -6.29 0.62 -23.12
CA VAL A 215 -7.54 -0.17 -23.19
C VAL A 215 -8.41 0.09 -21.95
N TYR A 216 -7.78 0.09 -20.78
CA TYR A 216 -8.40 0.42 -19.50
C TYR A 216 -8.91 1.87 -19.50
N ALA A 217 -8.06 2.81 -19.89
CA ALA A 217 -8.36 4.23 -19.96
C ALA A 217 -9.55 4.52 -20.86
N SER A 218 -9.66 3.87 -22.01
CA SER A 218 -10.78 4.02 -22.95
C SER A 218 -12.02 3.17 -22.60
N GLY A 219 -11.96 2.35 -21.55
CA GLY A 219 -13.09 1.53 -21.09
C GLY A 219 -13.39 0.32 -21.99
N LEU A 220 -12.44 -0.06 -22.84
CA LEU A 220 -12.58 -1.10 -23.83
C LEU A 220 -12.34 -2.50 -23.24
N GLY A 221 -12.87 -3.52 -23.92
CA GLY A 221 -12.56 -4.92 -23.62
C GLY A 221 -11.14 -5.33 -24.05
N LEU A 222 -10.66 -6.47 -23.56
CA LEU A 222 -9.32 -6.98 -23.86
C LEU A 222 -9.05 -7.24 -25.35
N SER A 223 -10.10 -7.45 -26.15
CA SER A 223 -9.97 -7.58 -27.61
C SER A 223 -9.37 -6.33 -28.28
N ALA A 224 -9.43 -5.16 -27.63
CA ALA A 224 -8.82 -3.94 -28.14
C ALA A 224 -7.29 -3.91 -28.01
N LEU A 225 -6.66 -4.87 -27.32
CA LEU A 225 -5.18 -5.00 -27.27
C LEU A 225 -4.55 -5.26 -28.64
N ALA A 226 -5.33 -5.79 -29.60
CA ALA A 226 -4.87 -5.99 -30.97
C ALA A 226 -4.82 -4.70 -31.80
N ARG A 227 -5.31 -3.58 -31.26
CA ARG A 227 -5.37 -2.28 -31.95
C ARG A 227 -4.20 -1.40 -31.53
N TRP A 228 -3.70 -0.59 -32.46
CA TRP A 228 -2.60 0.34 -32.18
C TRP A 228 -3.05 1.55 -31.36
N ASP A 229 -4.25 2.09 -31.61
CA ASP A 229 -4.68 3.37 -31.03
C ASP A 229 -4.56 3.45 -29.49
N PRO A 230 -5.02 2.45 -28.71
CA PRO A 230 -4.90 2.52 -27.24
C PRO A 230 -3.44 2.48 -26.75
N LEU A 231 -2.59 1.71 -27.43
CA LEU A 231 -1.17 1.61 -27.10
C LEU A 231 -0.43 2.90 -27.48
N GLY A 232 -0.70 3.44 -28.68
CA GLY A 232 -0.15 4.72 -29.15
C GLY A 232 -0.49 5.87 -28.19
N ALA A 233 -1.73 5.95 -27.74
CA ALA A 233 -2.17 6.91 -26.72
C ALA A 233 -1.40 6.76 -25.40
N THR A 234 -1.16 5.51 -24.97
CA THR A 234 -0.39 5.24 -23.75
C THR A 234 1.07 5.69 -23.89
N LEU A 235 1.72 5.39 -25.03
CA LEU A 235 3.12 5.69 -25.28
C LEU A 235 3.38 7.20 -25.37
N GLY A 236 2.44 7.97 -25.94
CA GLY A 236 2.53 9.44 -26.00
C GLY A 236 2.31 10.11 -24.64
N ASP A 237 1.61 9.43 -23.72
CA ASP A 237 1.27 9.95 -22.41
C ASP A 237 2.45 9.89 -21.40
N ARG A 238 2.36 10.68 -20.32
CA ARG A 238 3.35 10.65 -19.22
C ARG A 238 3.47 9.26 -18.58
N TYR A 239 2.35 8.55 -18.42
CA TYR A 239 2.33 7.19 -17.88
C TYR A 239 3.22 6.25 -18.69
N GLY A 240 3.06 6.25 -20.02
CA GLY A 240 3.85 5.40 -20.92
C GLY A 240 5.31 5.77 -20.86
N ARG A 241 5.65 7.06 -20.95
CA ARG A 241 7.05 7.53 -20.87
C ARG A 241 7.75 7.10 -19.57
N LEU A 242 7.11 7.28 -18.41
CA LEU A 242 7.67 6.83 -17.13
C LEU A 242 7.81 5.30 -17.06
N THR A 243 6.84 4.57 -17.62
CA THR A 243 6.92 3.11 -17.69
C THR A 243 8.02 2.63 -18.63
N LEU A 244 8.26 3.31 -19.76
CA LEU A 244 9.36 3.04 -20.67
C LEU A 244 10.73 3.30 -20.02
N ILE A 245 10.88 4.40 -19.27
CA ILE A 245 12.10 4.67 -18.49
C ILE A 245 12.34 3.56 -17.47
N ARG A 246 11.30 3.08 -16.78
CA ARG A 246 11.38 1.95 -15.86
C ARG A 246 11.81 0.67 -16.56
N LEU A 247 11.21 0.35 -17.71
CA LEU A 247 11.57 -0.83 -18.52
C LEU A 247 13.02 -0.74 -19.00
N LEU A 248 13.47 0.44 -19.45
CA LEU A 248 14.86 0.67 -19.80
C LEU A 248 15.80 0.46 -18.61
N ALA A 249 15.47 1.00 -17.42
CA ALA A 249 16.26 0.77 -16.21
C ALA A 249 16.35 -0.72 -15.86
N LEU A 250 15.26 -1.48 -16.01
CA LEU A 250 15.25 -2.94 -15.80
C LEU A 250 16.10 -3.69 -16.83
N LEU A 251 16.10 -3.24 -18.09
CA LEU A 251 16.96 -3.80 -19.15
C LEU A 251 18.44 -3.48 -18.90
N LEU A 252 18.77 -2.25 -18.51
CA LEU A 252 20.12 -1.84 -18.15
C LEU A 252 20.64 -2.58 -16.91
N ALA A 253 19.76 -3.04 -16.02
CA ALA A 253 20.13 -3.87 -14.88
C ALA A 253 20.53 -5.30 -15.29
N LEU A 254 20.06 -5.84 -16.42
CA LEU A 254 20.33 -7.22 -16.84
C LEU A 254 21.82 -7.61 -16.89
N PRO A 255 22.72 -6.87 -17.58
CA PRO A 255 24.14 -7.22 -17.62
C PRO A 255 24.77 -7.18 -16.23
N LEU A 256 24.39 -6.23 -15.37
CA LEU A 256 24.88 -6.13 -13.99
C LEU A 256 24.41 -7.30 -13.12
N LEU A 257 23.13 -7.67 -13.23
CA LEU A 257 22.56 -8.81 -12.50
C LEU A 257 23.13 -10.14 -13.01
N ARG A 258 23.32 -10.28 -14.32
CA ARG A 258 23.97 -11.46 -14.92
C ARG A 258 25.42 -11.56 -14.47
N GLY A 259 26.17 -10.46 -14.51
CA GLY A 259 27.54 -10.38 -14.01
C GLY A 259 27.63 -10.75 -12.53
N LEU A 260 26.71 -10.23 -11.70
CA LEU A 260 26.61 -10.56 -10.28
C LEU A 260 26.36 -12.05 -10.04
N VAL A 261 25.50 -12.68 -10.84
CA VAL A 261 25.19 -14.11 -10.72
C VAL A 261 26.32 -14.98 -11.28
N TRP A 262 26.95 -14.57 -12.39
CA TRP A 262 27.96 -15.33 -13.12
C TRP A 262 29.32 -15.33 -12.40
N THR A 263 29.86 -14.15 -12.11
CA THR A 263 31.19 -13.96 -11.50
C THR A 263 31.32 -14.62 -10.13
N LEU A 264 30.20 -14.78 -9.41
CA LEU A 264 30.16 -15.37 -8.08
C LEU A 264 29.67 -16.83 -8.06
N ALA A 265 29.16 -17.34 -9.19
CA ALA A 265 28.78 -18.75 -9.34
C ALA A 265 29.92 -19.62 -9.91
N GLU A 266 30.77 -19.08 -10.79
CA GLU A 266 31.87 -19.83 -11.42
C GLU A 266 33.11 -19.99 -10.52
N GLY A 267 33.31 -19.10 -9.53
CA GLY A 267 34.37 -19.26 -8.53
C GLY A 267 34.21 -20.46 -7.57
N ALA A 268 33.31 -21.40 -7.89
CA ALA A 268 33.01 -22.59 -7.10
C ALA A 268 33.52 -23.90 -7.74
N ALA A 269 34.09 -23.87 -8.95
CA ALA A 269 34.45 -25.10 -9.66
C ALA A 269 35.77 -25.73 -9.17
N ASP A 270 36.89 -25.00 -8.98
CA ASP A 270 38.19 -25.69 -8.79
C ASP A 270 39.22 -25.04 -7.83
N SER A 271 38.91 -23.95 -7.12
CA SER A 271 39.87 -23.33 -6.18
C SER A 271 39.22 -22.92 -4.85
N PRO A 272 39.89 -23.13 -3.69
CA PRO A 272 39.44 -22.55 -2.43
C PRO A 272 39.44 -21.02 -2.56
N PRO A 273 38.40 -20.33 -2.07
CA PRO A 273 38.27 -18.89 -2.25
C PRO A 273 39.43 -18.16 -1.56
N PRO A 274 39.96 -17.07 -2.13
CA PRO A 274 40.77 -16.14 -1.36
C PRO A 274 39.96 -15.66 -0.14
N ALA A 275 40.62 -15.47 1.00
CA ALA A 275 39.98 -15.06 2.25
C ALA A 275 39.30 -13.68 2.10
N GLY A 276 38.05 -13.69 1.66
CA GLY A 276 37.25 -12.50 1.40
C GLY A 276 36.16 -12.79 0.37
N ALA A 277 34.89 -12.63 0.74
CA ALA A 277 33.79 -12.71 -0.22
C ALA A 277 34.02 -11.65 -1.31
N VAL A 278 34.17 -12.07 -2.57
CA VAL A 278 34.29 -11.15 -3.72
C VAL A 278 33.07 -10.24 -3.71
N ARG A 279 33.26 -8.99 -3.29
CA ARG A 279 32.22 -7.97 -3.30
C ARG A 279 32.21 -7.31 -4.66
N PRO A 280 31.03 -7.01 -5.24
CA PRO A 280 30.97 -6.18 -6.44
C PRO A 280 31.63 -4.83 -6.15
N SER A 281 32.22 -4.22 -7.19
CA SER A 281 32.90 -2.94 -7.04
C SER A 281 31.93 -1.86 -6.56
N ARG A 282 32.44 -0.84 -5.88
CA ARG A 282 31.62 0.31 -5.42
C ARG A 282 30.87 1.00 -6.56
N TRP A 283 31.39 0.94 -7.78
CA TRP A 283 30.76 1.48 -8.98
C TRP A 283 29.55 0.66 -9.42
N VAL A 284 29.68 -0.67 -9.47
CA VAL A 284 28.55 -1.58 -9.75
C VAL A 284 27.45 -1.42 -8.69
N MET A 285 27.83 -1.25 -7.43
CA MET A 285 26.88 -0.97 -6.36
C MET A 285 26.15 0.38 -6.56
N ALA A 286 26.86 1.42 -6.96
CA ALA A 286 26.28 2.73 -7.24
C ALA A 286 25.34 2.69 -8.45
N GLU A 287 25.70 1.97 -9.51
CA GLU A 287 24.85 1.75 -10.69
C GLU A 287 23.57 1.00 -10.35
N LEU A 288 23.68 -0.13 -9.63
CA LEU A 288 22.51 -0.88 -9.15
C LEU A 288 21.63 -0.02 -8.23
N GLY A 289 22.23 0.80 -7.37
CA GLY A 289 21.51 1.77 -6.53
C GLY A 289 20.76 2.81 -7.36
N GLY A 290 21.41 3.42 -8.37
CA GLY A 290 20.80 4.38 -9.27
C GLY A 290 19.64 3.79 -10.07
N LEU A 291 19.79 2.56 -10.58
CA LEU A 291 18.73 1.85 -11.28
C LEU A 291 17.55 1.50 -10.35
N ALA A 292 17.83 1.10 -9.10
CA ALA A 292 16.79 0.85 -8.10
C ALA A 292 15.99 2.13 -7.80
N VAL A 293 16.68 3.27 -7.65
CA VAL A 293 16.03 4.58 -7.48
C VAL A 293 15.19 4.93 -8.72
N ALA A 294 15.70 4.72 -9.93
CA ALA A 294 14.94 4.98 -11.16
C ALA A 294 13.64 4.15 -11.24
N VAL A 295 13.70 2.85 -10.90
CA VAL A 295 12.52 1.97 -10.86
C VAL A 295 11.50 2.42 -9.80
N ALA A 296 11.96 2.79 -8.61
CA ALA A 296 11.07 3.28 -7.54
C ALA A 296 10.48 4.67 -7.85
N ALA A 297 11.30 5.59 -8.36
CA ALA A 297 10.89 6.97 -8.67
C ALA A 297 9.90 7.04 -9.83
N THR A 298 10.13 6.30 -10.91
CA THR A 298 9.16 6.19 -12.02
C THR A 298 7.83 5.64 -11.54
N THR A 299 7.84 4.67 -10.63
CA THR A 299 6.63 4.12 -10.01
C THR A 299 5.92 5.14 -9.12
N ALA A 300 6.66 5.95 -8.35
CA ALA A 300 6.09 7.02 -7.52
C ALA A 300 5.48 8.15 -8.36
N LEU A 301 6.14 8.54 -9.45
CA LEU A 301 5.75 9.66 -10.30
C LEU A 301 4.49 9.42 -11.16
N VAL A 302 4.05 8.16 -11.28
CA VAL A 302 2.84 7.77 -12.03
C VAL A 302 1.54 8.08 -11.27
N GLY A 303 1.58 8.18 -9.93
CA GLY A 303 0.39 8.41 -9.10
C GLY A 303 0.22 9.87 -8.64
N HIS A 304 -0.67 10.10 -7.66
CA HIS A 304 -0.90 11.42 -7.06
C HIS A 304 0.38 12.11 -6.56
N ALA A 305 1.42 11.36 -6.21
CA ALA A 305 2.71 11.92 -5.81
C ALA A 305 3.39 12.70 -6.96
N GLY A 306 3.09 12.39 -8.22
CA GLY A 306 3.60 13.08 -9.40
C GLY A 306 2.82 14.34 -9.80
N ALA A 307 1.78 14.74 -9.07
CA ALA A 307 0.90 15.87 -9.39
C ALA A 307 0.85 16.94 -8.28
N GLY A 308 0.62 18.20 -8.66
CA GLY A 308 0.49 19.35 -7.77
C GLY A 308 1.80 20.10 -7.44
N SER A 309 1.69 21.19 -6.69
CA SER A 309 2.75 22.16 -6.36
C SER A 309 3.90 21.59 -5.52
N TRP A 310 3.68 20.47 -4.81
CA TRP A 310 4.68 19.77 -3.98
C TRP A 310 4.99 18.37 -4.50
N SER A 311 4.78 18.12 -5.80
CA SER A 311 4.99 16.81 -6.42
C SER A 311 6.41 16.28 -6.25
N TRP A 312 7.43 17.14 -6.26
CA TRP A 312 8.82 16.72 -6.03
C TRP A 312 9.01 16.08 -4.65
N LEU A 313 8.41 16.65 -3.59
CA LEU A 313 8.53 16.16 -2.22
C LEU A 313 7.68 14.91 -2.03
N ALA A 314 6.46 14.91 -2.57
CA ALA A 314 5.57 13.75 -2.53
C ALA A 314 6.16 12.55 -3.28
N ALA A 315 6.70 12.76 -4.48
CA ALA A 315 7.37 11.72 -5.26
C ALA A 315 8.64 11.21 -4.56
N SER A 316 9.44 12.11 -3.97
CA SER A 316 10.63 11.72 -3.21
C SER A 316 10.28 10.88 -1.99
N SER A 317 9.28 11.33 -1.21
CA SER A 317 8.80 10.60 -0.03
C SER A 317 8.26 9.21 -0.40
N LEU A 318 7.46 9.11 -1.47
CA LEU A 318 6.96 7.81 -1.96
C LEU A 318 8.09 6.94 -2.53
N THR A 319 9.10 7.52 -3.18
CA THR A 319 10.28 6.79 -3.65
C THR A 319 11.04 6.17 -2.48
N VAL A 320 11.30 6.96 -1.43
CA VAL A 320 11.93 6.47 -0.19
C VAL A 320 11.07 5.39 0.46
N HIS A 321 9.75 5.57 0.51
CA HIS A 321 8.82 4.57 1.03
C HIS A 321 8.94 3.24 0.26
N LEU A 322 8.91 3.28 -1.07
CA LEU A 322 9.00 2.10 -1.93
C LEU A 322 10.37 1.40 -1.81
N LEU A 323 11.46 2.16 -1.74
CA LEU A 323 12.81 1.60 -1.53
C LEU A 323 12.93 0.92 -0.16
N ALA A 324 12.51 1.59 0.91
CA ALA A 324 12.54 1.05 2.26
C ALA A 324 11.66 -0.19 2.40
N MET A 325 10.44 -0.14 1.86
CA MET A 325 9.53 -1.27 1.77
C MET A 325 10.16 -2.44 1.01
N SER A 326 10.81 -2.18 -0.12
CA SER A 326 11.47 -3.23 -0.93
C SER A 326 12.63 -3.88 -0.18
N ILE A 327 13.51 -3.07 0.44
CA ILE A 327 14.63 -3.54 1.25
C ILE A 327 14.13 -4.47 2.36
N TRP A 328 13.09 -4.04 3.08
CA TRP A 328 12.54 -4.79 4.19
C TRP A 328 11.84 -6.09 3.73
N LEU A 329 10.93 -6.02 2.76
CA LEU A 329 10.16 -7.19 2.30
C LEU A 329 10.97 -8.19 1.49
N GLY A 330 11.70 -7.71 0.48
CA GLY A 330 12.54 -8.58 -0.35
C GLY A 330 13.67 -9.22 0.47
N GLY A 331 14.21 -8.50 1.46
CA GLY A 331 15.19 -9.06 2.38
C GLY A 331 14.62 -10.17 3.26
N LEU A 332 13.39 -10.03 3.81
CA LEU A 332 12.72 -11.11 4.54
C LEU A 332 12.54 -12.37 3.67
N ALA A 333 12.16 -12.20 2.39
CA ALA A 333 12.01 -13.31 1.46
C ALA A 333 13.33 -14.05 1.23
N VAL A 334 14.44 -13.33 1.04
CA VAL A 334 15.77 -13.93 0.87
C VAL A 334 16.27 -14.61 2.15
N LEU A 335 15.99 -14.05 3.33
CA LEU A 335 16.32 -14.71 4.60
C LEU A 335 15.55 -16.03 4.76
N ALA A 336 14.24 -16.02 4.49
CA ALA A 336 13.38 -17.20 4.64
C ALA A 336 13.73 -18.34 3.67
N ALA A 337 14.03 -17.99 2.41
CA ALA A 337 14.32 -18.94 1.34
C ALA A 337 15.80 -19.34 1.25
N GLY A 338 16.70 -18.48 1.73
CA GLY A 338 18.15 -18.65 1.63
C GLY A 338 18.79 -18.92 2.98
N LEU A 339 18.94 -17.88 3.81
CA LEU A 339 19.80 -17.92 5.00
C LEU A 339 19.31 -18.94 6.03
N LEU A 340 17.99 -18.99 6.21
CA LEU A 340 17.30 -19.82 7.20
C LEU A 340 16.82 -21.18 6.63
N ASP A 341 17.27 -21.59 5.44
CA ASP A 341 16.79 -22.83 4.79
C ASP A 341 17.16 -24.10 5.59
N ARG A 342 16.20 -25.02 5.75
CA ARG A 342 16.35 -26.27 6.51
C ARG A 342 17.17 -27.33 5.77
N ARG A 343 17.18 -27.31 4.43
CA ARG A 343 17.81 -28.38 3.62
C ARG A 343 19.32 -28.45 3.80
N ALA A 344 19.97 -27.32 4.05
CA ALA A 344 21.40 -27.27 4.35
C ALA A 344 21.78 -27.85 5.73
N SER A 345 20.80 -28.09 6.62
CA SER A 345 21.04 -28.72 7.94
C SER A 345 20.93 -30.23 7.90
N ALA A 346 20.10 -30.80 7.01
CA ALA A 346 19.83 -32.23 6.93
C ALA A 346 20.92 -33.03 6.19
N ALA A 347 21.65 -32.39 5.27
CA ALA A 347 22.71 -33.07 4.49
C ALA A 347 23.95 -33.42 5.32
N VAL A 348 24.13 -32.79 6.49
CA VAL A 348 25.28 -33.04 7.38
C VAL A 348 24.98 -34.20 8.33
N THR A 349 23.72 -34.40 8.74
CA THR A 349 23.31 -35.47 9.65
C THR A 349 23.44 -36.87 9.02
N THR A 350 23.41 -36.97 7.69
CA THR A 350 23.51 -38.25 6.97
C THR A 350 24.94 -38.64 6.55
N GLY A 351 25.93 -37.75 6.68
CA GLY A 351 27.28 -37.92 6.11
C GLY A 351 28.41 -38.13 7.11
N GLY A 352 28.14 -38.16 8.42
CA GLY A 352 29.18 -38.19 9.46
C GLY A 352 28.89 -39.21 10.55
N GLN A 353 28.99 -40.50 10.24
CA GLN A 353 29.38 -41.48 11.27
C GLN A 353 30.83 -41.17 11.65
N GLY A 354 31.05 -40.34 12.68
CA GLY A 354 32.42 -40.05 13.09
C GLY A 354 32.65 -39.09 14.25
N VAL A 355 31.69 -38.24 14.64
CA VAL A 355 31.94 -37.25 15.72
C VAL A 355 30.87 -37.24 16.82
N SER A 356 29.76 -37.97 16.67
CA SER A 356 28.70 -38.01 17.68
C SER A 356 28.94 -38.97 18.85
N ALA A 357 30.04 -39.74 18.87
CA ALA A 357 30.29 -40.75 19.91
C ALA A 357 31.08 -40.25 21.13
N GLY A 358 31.75 -39.10 21.04
CA GLY A 358 32.62 -38.60 22.12
C GLY A 358 31.85 -38.03 23.31
N TRP A 359 30.85 -37.19 23.06
CA TRP A 359 30.11 -36.48 24.12
C TRP A 359 29.15 -37.40 24.90
N ALA A 360 28.53 -38.37 24.22
CA ALA A 360 27.63 -39.33 24.85
C ALA A 360 28.37 -40.26 25.85
N SER A 361 29.65 -40.56 25.59
CA SER A 361 30.49 -41.38 26.48
C SER A 361 31.09 -40.62 27.68
N ALA A 362 30.97 -39.30 27.71
CA ALA A 362 31.37 -38.46 28.85
C ALA A 362 30.26 -38.37 29.91
N VAL A 363 29.00 -38.49 29.48
CA VAL A 363 27.82 -38.45 30.37
C VAL A 363 27.64 -39.75 31.16
N GLU A 364 28.14 -40.89 30.67
CA GLU A 364 28.06 -42.18 31.37
C GLU A 364 29.07 -42.36 32.52
N ARG A 365 29.91 -41.37 32.85
CA ARG A 365 30.97 -41.51 33.88
C ARG A 365 31.04 -40.41 34.94
N GLY A 366 29.97 -39.66 35.18
CA GLY A 366 29.93 -38.60 36.21
C GLY A 366 29.18 -39.03 37.47
N ASN A 367 29.91 -39.15 38.58
CA ASN A 367 29.41 -39.43 39.92
C ASN A 367 28.53 -38.26 40.43
N ALA A 368 27.40 -38.60 41.06
CA ALA A 368 26.31 -37.70 41.41
C ALA A 368 26.64 -36.71 42.55
N GLY A 369 26.11 -35.49 42.42
CA GLY A 369 25.99 -34.48 43.48
C GLY A 369 24.70 -33.67 43.27
N GLU A 370 23.80 -33.81 44.23
CA GLU A 370 22.40 -33.35 44.26
C GLU A 370 22.29 -31.81 44.40
N THR A 371 21.67 -31.11 43.42
CA THR A 371 21.05 -29.77 43.60
C THR A 371 19.92 -29.53 42.59
N ASP A 372 18.97 -28.65 42.95
CA ASP A 372 17.74 -28.25 42.24
C ASP A 372 17.88 -27.86 40.75
N GLU A 373 19.10 -27.69 40.23
CA GLU A 373 19.38 -27.50 38.80
C GLU A 373 19.00 -28.72 37.95
N GLU A 374 19.00 -29.92 38.53
CA GLU A 374 18.72 -31.17 37.81
C GLU A 374 17.25 -31.29 37.38
N ALA A 375 16.32 -30.74 38.18
CA ALA A 375 14.90 -30.69 37.86
C ALA A 375 14.60 -29.70 36.72
N ASP A 376 15.25 -28.53 36.73
CA ASP A 376 15.13 -27.52 35.67
C ASP A 376 15.78 -28.00 34.35
N LEU A 377 16.91 -28.70 34.43
CA LEU A 377 17.56 -29.36 33.29
C LEU A 377 16.72 -30.52 32.74
N ALA A 378 16.08 -31.32 33.59
CA ALA A 378 15.18 -32.39 33.18
C ALA A 378 13.91 -31.84 32.49
N ALA A 379 13.34 -30.74 32.99
CA ALA A 379 12.21 -30.06 32.37
C ALA A 379 12.60 -29.44 31.01
N ALA A 380 13.80 -28.85 30.90
CA ALA A 380 14.33 -28.32 29.65
C ALA A 380 14.60 -29.44 28.62
N ARG A 381 15.16 -30.58 29.05
CA ARG A 381 15.39 -31.77 28.21
C ARG A 381 14.07 -32.36 27.72
N ALA A 382 13.09 -32.58 28.60
CA ALA A 382 11.77 -33.10 28.25
C ALA A 382 11.02 -32.18 27.27
N TYR A 383 11.16 -30.86 27.42
CA TYR A 383 10.59 -29.88 26.48
C TYR A 383 11.30 -29.89 25.11
N LEU A 384 12.63 -29.99 25.06
CA LEU A 384 13.37 -30.08 23.80
C LEU A 384 13.03 -31.36 23.03
N ASP A 385 12.85 -32.48 23.76
CA ASP A 385 12.44 -33.77 23.23
C ASP A 385 10.97 -33.73 22.73
N GLU A 386 10.05 -33.13 23.48
CA GLU A 386 8.66 -32.90 23.04
C GLU A 386 8.57 -32.02 21.78
N GLN A 387 9.49 -31.07 21.61
CA GLN A 387 9.50 -30.15 20.46
C GLN A 387 10.24 -30.71 19.22
N GLY A 388 10.89 -31.88 19.34
CA GLY A 388 11.81 -32.39 18.32
C GLY A 388 12.92 -31.39 18.01
N ALA A 389 13.28 -30.56 19.00
CA ALA A 389 14.35 -29.59 18.90
C ALA A 389 15.64 -30.33 19.21
N GLU A 390 16.15 -31.06 18.21
CA GLU A 390 17.53 -31.54 18.22
C GLU A 390 18.42 -30.39 18.73
N ALA A 391 19.02 -30.61 19.91
CA ALA A 391 20.06 -29.79 20.51
C ALA A 391 21.37 -29.88 19.69
N VAL A 392 21.24 -30.14 18.39
CA VAL A 392 22.32 -30.28 17.45
C VAL A 392 22.83 -28.87 17.15
N PRO A 393 24.11 -28.58 17.48
CA PRO A 393 24.71 -27.31 17.14
C PRO A 393 24.82 -27.18 15.63
N VAL A 394 24.56 -25.97 15.14
CA VAL A 394 24.74 -25.63 13.73
C VAL A 394 26.25 -25.59 13.44
N PRO A 395 26.73 -26.12 12.29
CA PRO A 395 28.14 -26.08 11.95
C PRO A 395 28.76 -24.68 12.10
N ALA A 396 29.96 -24.59 12.67
CA ALA A 396 30.62 -23.32 13.02
C ALA A 396 30.67 -22.32 11.85
N ALA A 397 30.95 -22.78 10.63
CA ALA A 397 30.95 -21.94 9.43
C ALA A 397 29.58 -21.28 9.16
N ARG A 398 28.49 -22.01 9.42
CA ARG A 398 27.12 -21.52 9.25
C ARG A 398 26.68 -20.64 10.41
N ALA A 399 27.11 -20.94 11.64
CA ALA A 399 26.91 -20.05 12.79
C ALA A 399 27.62 -18.70 12.59
N ALA A 400 28.86 -18.70 12.10
CA ALA A 400 29.62 -17.49 11.76
C ALA A 400 28.94 -16.68 10.64
N GLU A 401 28.43 -17.35 9.59
CA GLU A 401 27.66 -16.70 8.53
C GLU A 401 26.41 -15.99 9.11
N LEU A 402 25.63 -16.66 9.95
CA LEU A 402 24.45 -16.09 10.61
C LEU A 402 24.81 -14.89 11.51
N ALA A 403 25.86 -15.03 12.33
CA ALA A 403 26.33 -13.99 13.24
C ALA A 403 26.82 -12.74 12.50
N SER A 404 27.35 -12.90 11.29
CA SER A 404 27.80 -11.77 10.46
C SER A 404 26.66 -11.01 9.77
N VAL A 405 25.58 -11.72 9.39
CA VAL A 405 24.48 -11.17 8.58
C VAL A 405 23.34 -10.65 9.44
N LEU A 406 22.87 -11.42 10.43
CA LEU A 406 21.64 -11.12 11.18
C LEU A 406 21.69 -9.78 11.92
N PRO A 407 22.78 -9.38 12.62
CA PRO A 407 22.83 -8.09 13.30
C PRO A 407 22.85 -6.90 12.34
N ARG A 408 23.45 -7.05 11.15
CA ARG A 408 23.45 -6.02 10.11
C ARG A 408 22.06 -5.88 9.51
N TRP A 409 21.45 -7.02 9.15
CA TRP A 409 20.06 -7.06 8.70
C TRP A 409 19.10 -6.41 9.71
N SER A 410 19.20 -6.75 11.00
CA SER A 410 18.31 -6.20 12.02
C SER A 410 18.38 -4.66 12.07
N ARG A 411 19.57 -4.07 11.99
CA ARG A 411 19.74 -2.60 11.94
C ARG A 411 19.16 -2.00 10.67
N THR A 412 19.41 -2.63 9.52
CA THR A 412 18.87 -2.17 8.24
C THR A 412 17.34 -2.29 8.18
N ALA A 413 16.78 -3.38 8.69
CA ALA A 413 15.34 -3.58 8.80
C ALA A 413 14.69 -2.51 9.69
N MET A 414 15.29 -2.18 10.84
CA MET A 414 14.82 -1.09 11.69
C MET A 414 14.85 0.27 10.98
N ALA A 415 15.94 0.59 10.27
CA ALA A 415 16.05 1.83 9.51
C ALA A 415 15.02 1.90 8.37
N ALA A 416 14.81 0.79 7.66
CA ALA A 416 13.79 0.68 6.62
C ALA A 416 12.38 0.85 7.19
N VAL A 417 12.05 0.20 8.31
CA VAL A 417 10.75 0.37 9.00
C VAL A 417 10.56 1.82 9.46
N ALA A 418 11.60 2.45 10.04
CA ALA A 418 11.53 3.86 10.43
C ALA A 418 11.26 4.77 9.21
N ALA A 419 11.94 4.54 8.09
CA ALA A 419 11.70 5.28 6.86
C ALA A 419 10.28 5.06 6.31
N ILE A 420 9.76 3.83 6.37
CA ILE A 420 8.37 3.49 6.01
C ILE A 420 7.37 4.26 6.89
N VAL A 421 7.60 4.32 8.20
CA VAL A 421 6.74 5.04 9.14
C VAL A 421 6.75 6.54 8.85
N VAL A 422 7.93 7.16 8.73
CA VAL A 422 8.05 8.60 8.47
C VAL A 422 7.40 8.99 7.15
N SER A 423 7.74 8.28 6.07
CA SER A 423 7.17 8.55 4.74
C SER A 423 5.67 8.21 4.67
N GLY A 424 5.22 7.16 5.38
CA GLY A 424 3.81 6.78 5.46
C GLY A 424 2.95 7.78 6.24
N THR A 425 3.48 8.36 7.32
CA THR A 425 2.82 9.44 8.08
C THR A 425 2.67 10.69 7.21
N TYR A 426 3.73 11.08 6.49
CA TYR A 426 3.66 12.19 5.55
C TYR A 426 2.61 11.97 4.45
N GLN A 427 2.58 10.77 3.86
CA GLN A 427 1.56 10.42 2.85
C GLN A 427 0.15 10.44 3.45
N THR A 428 -0.04 9.91 4.66
CA THR A 428 -1.33 9.92 5.37
C THR A 428 -1.85 11.34 5.56
N TRP A 429 -1.01 12.23 6.09
CA TRP A 429 -1.37 13.64 6.28
C TRP A 429 -1.79 14.29 4.96
N ARG A 430 -1.04 14.06 3.89
CA ARG A 430 -1.30 14.64 2.57
C ARG A 430 -2.58 14.12 1.91
N GLU A 431 -2.88 12.83 2.02
CA GLU A 431 -4.01 12.20 1.31
C GLU A 431 -5.33 12.23 2.10
N VAL A 432 -5.28 12.21 3.43
CA VAL A 432 -6.48 12.27 4.27
C VAL A 432 -6.97 13.71 4.47
N GLY A 433 -6.04 14.67 4.61
CA GLY A 433 -6.34 16.11 4.70
C GLY A 433 -6.92 16.58 6.04
N THR A 434 -7.91 15.87 6.60
CA THR A 434 -8.57 16.23 7.88
C THR A 434 -8.77 15.01 8.78
N LEU A 435 -8.80 15.20 10.11
CA LEU A 435 -8.99 14.09 11.05
C LEU A 435 -10.33 13.34 10.85
N PRO A 436 -11.49 13.99 10.67
CA PRO A 436 -12.74 13.29 10.43
C PRO A 436 -12.73 12.42 9.15
N ALA A 437 -12.03 12.88 8.10
CA ALA A 437 -11.88 12.10 6.88
C ALA A 437 -11.22 10.73 7.11
N LEU A 438 -10.46 10.55 8.19
CA LEU A 438 -9.88 9.26 8.56
C LEU A 438 -10.94 8.22 8.97
N PHE A 439 -12.08 8.65 9.52
CA PHE A 439 -13.13 7.78 10.03
C PHE A 439 -14.36 7.74 9.11
N ASP A 440 -14.61 8.85 8.41
CA ASP A 440 -15.84 9.05 7.63
C ASP A 440 -15.69 8.66 6.16
N THR A 441 -14.46 8.43 5.68
CA THR A 441 -14.19 8.01 4.29
C THR A 441 -13.76 6.55 4.21
N ASP A 442 -14.09 5.88 3.10
CA ASP A 442 -13.61 4.52 2.81
C ASP A 442 -12.09 4.45 2.79
N TYR A 443 -11.44 5.48 2.24
CA TYR A 443 -9.99 5.60 2.22
C TYR A 443 -9.41 5.63 3.63
N GLY A 444 -9.99 6.46 4.51
CA GLY A 444 -9.58 6.57 5.90
C GLY A 444 -9.74 5.25 6.65
N ARG A 445 -10.87 4.56 6.48
CA ARG A 445 -11.12 3.25 7.10
C ARG A 445 -10.14 2.17 6.61
N LEU A 446 -9.87 2.10 5.31
CA LEU A 446 -8.85 1.19 4.76
C LEU A 446 -7.44 1.51 5.26
N LEU A 447 -7.12 2.79 5.44
CA LEU A 447 -5.87 3.21 6.04
C LEU A 447 -5.78 2.78 7.50
N LEU A 448 -6.85 2.89 8.28
CA LEU A 448 -6.91 2.38 9.66
C LEU A 448 -6.69 0.87 9.71
N TYR A 449 -7.31 0.09 8.80
CA TYR A 449 -7.04 -1.34 8.69
C TYR A 449 -5.57 -1.62 8.36
N LYS A 450 -4.98 -0.89 7.41
CA LYS A 450 -3.55 -1.00 7.07
C LYS A 450 -2.67 -0.72 8.29
N LEU A 451 -2.94 0.35 9.02
CA LEU A 451 -2.20 0.72 10.24
C LEU A 451 -2.35 -0.35 11.32
N TRP A 452 -3.55 -0.91 11.49
CA TRP A 452 -3.79 -2.02 12.43
C TRP A 452 -2.96 -3.25 12.07
N PHE A 453 -2.92 -3.67 10.80
CA PHE A 453 -2.08 -4.79 10.36
C PHE A 453 -0.58 -4.53 10.58
N VAL A 454 -0.12 -3.29 10.33
CA VAL A 454 1.28 -2.89 10.59
C VAL A 454 1.59 -2.94 12.08
N LEU A 455 0.70 -2.42 12.95
CA LEU A 455 0.88 -2.49 14.40
C LEU A 455 0.86 -3.93 14.92
N ALA A 456 -0.06 -4.77 14.41
CA ALA A 456 -0.12 -6.18 14.73
C ALA A 456 1.17 -6.91 14.34
N MET A 457 1.72 -6.61 13.16
CA MET A 457 2.98 -7.15 12.68
C MET A 457 4.17 -6.75 13.58
N LEU A 458 4.27 -5.47 13.95
CA LEU A 458 5.30 -4.98 14.86
C LEU A 458 5.15 -5.59 16.27
N GLY A 459 3.91 -5.75 16.74
CA GLY A 459 3.59 -6.41 18.01
C GLY A 459 3.99 -7.88 18.01
N ILE A 460 3.67 -8.63 16.96
CA ILE A 460 4.08 -10.03 16.79
C ILE A 460 5.60 -10.14 16.72
N GLY A 461 6.26 -9.25 15.98
CA GLY A 461 7.73 -9.18 15.92
C GLY A 461 8.34 -8.94 17.31
N TYR A 462 7.79 -7.99 18.07
CA TYR A 462 8.22 -7.70 19.44
C TYR A 462 8.01 -8.89 20.39
N ILE A 463 6.83 -9.51 20.37
CA ILE A 463 6.49 -10.68 21.20
C ILE A 463 7.41 -11.86 20.82
N SER A 464 7.60 -12.12 19.52
CA SER A 464 8.50 -13.16 19.01
C SER A 464 9.92 -12.95 19.53
N GLN A 465 10.46 -11.73 19.43
CA GLN A 465 11.80 -11.41 19.93
C GLN A 465 11.91 -11.51 21.46
N ARG A 466 10.88 -11.09 22.21
CA ARG A 466 10.86 -11.17 23.67
C ARG A 466 10.75 -12.62 24.13
N TRP A 467 9.90 -13.41 23.49
CA TRP A 467 9.74 -14.84 23.73
C TRP A 467 11.04 -15.60 23.48
N ILE A 468 11.72 -15.33 22.36
CA ILE A 468 13.03 -15.92 22.04
C ILE A 468 14.07 -15.58 23.12
N ARG A 469 14.14 -14.30 23.51
CA ARG A 469 15.08 -13.84 24.54
C ARG A 469 14.83 -14.43 25.93
N HIS A 470 13.58 -14.72 26.29
CA HIS A 470 13.26 -15.31 27.59
C HIS A 470 13.42 -16.83 27.62
N HIS A 471 13.05 -17.56 26.55
CA HIS A 471 12.96 -19.03 26.60
C HIS A 471 14.23 -19.74 26.09
N TYR A 472 15.01 -19.11 25.20
CA TYR A 472 16.24 -19.75 24.66
C TYR A 472 17.53 -19.22 25.28
N ARG A 473 17.47 -18.08 25.99
CA ARG A 473 18.64 -17.55 26.72
C ARG A 473 19.06 -18.44 27.90
N PRO A 474 18.15 -19.00 28.72
CA PRO A 474 18.52 -19.94 29.79
C PRO A 474 19.05 -21.27 29.24
N VAL A 475 18.42 -21.81 28.19
CA VAL A 475 18.85 -23.07 27.55
C VAL A 475 20.24 -22.94 26.91
N ALA A 476 20.52 -21.82 26.23
CA ALA A 476 21.85 -21.55 25.67
C ALA A 476 22.91 -21.23 26.74
N LEU A 477 22.52 -20.86 27.96
CA LEU A 477 23.42 -20.67 29.10
C LEU A 477 23.68 -22.00 29.84
N ALA A 478 22.66 -22.84 29.97
CA ALA A 478 22.76 -24.18 30.56
C ALA A 478 23.64 -25.12 29.73
N MET A 479 23.64 -25.01 28.40
CA MET A 479 24.54 -25.78 27.51
C MET A 479 26.00 -25.32 27.55
N THR A 480 26.30 -24.15 28.15
CA THR A 480 27.66 -23.59 28.23
C THR A 480 28.29 -23.71 29.61
N ALA A 481 27.53 -24.14 30.64
CA ALA A 481 28.02 -24.19 32.02
C ALA A 481 28.82 -25.46 32.36
N GLU A 482 28.84 -26.48 31.49
CA GLU A 482 29.38 -27.81 31.80
C GLU A 482 30.77 -28.09 31.17
N THR A 483 31.59 -27.06 30.98
CA THR A 483 33.02 -27.24 30.65
C THR A 483 33.89 -26.36 31.54
N ASP A 484 33.80 -26.55 32.85
CA ASP A 484 34.88 -26.19 33.76
C ASP A 484 35.69 -27.47 34.00
N PRO A 485 36.93 -27.62 33.48
CA PRO A 485 37.74 -28.77 33.82
C PRO A 485 38.14 -28.62 35.28
N VAL A 486 37.58 -29.47 36.14
CA VAL A 486 38.14 -29.82 37.44
C VAL A 486 39.60 -30.23 37.21
N GLY A 487 40.52 -29.27 37.34
CA GLY A 487 41.89 -29.45 36.88
C GLY A 487 42.79 -28.22 36.91
N ARG A 488 42.49 -27.19 37.71
CA ARG A 488 43.48 -26.14 38.06
C ARG A 488 43.55 -25.97 39.57
N GLY A 489 44.01 -27.04 40.22
CA GLY A 489 44.24 -27.07 41.66
C GLY A 489 45.59 -27.63 42.08
N VAL A 490 46.55 -27.90 41.18
CA VAL A 490 47.89 -28.40 41.57
C VAL A 490 48.95 -28.00 40.54
N ALA A 491 49.35 -26.72 40.45
CA ALA A 491 50.64 -26.33 39.86
C ALA A 491 50.87 -24.80 39.96
N HIS A 492 50.94 -24.26 41.17
CA HIS A 492 51.71 -23.01 41.42
C HIS A 492 52.10 -22.94 42.90
N ARG A 493 52.91 -23.91 43.33
CA ARG A 493 53.66 -23.79 44.59
C ARG A 493 54.98 -24.57 44.52
N ARG A 494 55.88 -24.13 43.64
CA ARG A 494 57.35 -24.28 43.82
C ARG A 494 58.09 -23.56 42.70
N ALA A 495 58.70 -22.42 43.04
CA ALA A 495 60.03 -21.98 42.62
C ALA A 495 60.12 -20.47 42.87
N ALA A 496 60.59 -20.14 44.07
CA ALA A 496 61.30 -18.89 44.29
C ALA A 496 62.77 -19.11 43.87
N GLY A 497 63.38 -18.12 43.21
CA GLY A 497 64.85 -18.06 43.11
C GLY A 497 65.40 -17.28 41.92
N GLY A 498 65.66 -15.98 42.11
CA GLY A 498 66.91 -15.34 41.68
C GLY A 498 66.98 -14.63 40.32
N GLY A 499 67.46 -13.38 40.34
CA GLY A 499 68.35 -12.85 39.30
C GLY A 499 67.80 -11.72 38.43
N LEU A 500 68.37 -10.53 38.61
CA LEU A 500 68.22 -9.32 37.78
C LEU A 500 68.95 -9.50 36.44
N ASP A 501 68.41 -8.94 35.34
CA ASP A 501 69.10 -7.98 34.46
C ASP A 501 68.26 -7.59 33.23
N GLY A 502 68.41 -6.34 32.80
CA GLY A 502 67.46 -5.61 31.98
C GLY A 502 67.49 -5.87 30.48
N ALA A 503 66.34 -5.62 29.85
CA ALA A 503 66.24 -5.13 28.48
C ALA A 503 64.87 -4.46 28.28
N LYS A 504 64.89 -3.16 28.01
CA LYS A 504 63.74 -2.32 27.68
C LYS A 504 63.34 -2.64 26.23
N ALA A 505 62.30 -3.46 26.03
CA ALA A 505 61.70 -3.71 24.71
C ALA A 505 60.22 -3.29 24.72
N ALA A 506 59.85 -2.54 23.69
CA ALA A 506 58.56 -1.89 23.51
C ALA A 506 57.38 -2.87 23.60
N ALA A 507 56.35 -2.48 24.34
CA ALA A 507 55.06 -3.17 24.38
C ALA A 507 54.43 -3.19 22.99
N ALA A 508 54.41 -4.35 22.35
CA ALA A 508 53.53 -4.64 21.24
C ALA A 508 52.07 -4.54 21.73
N PRO A 509 51.12 -4.06 20.90
CA PRO A 509 49.71 -4.07 21.27
C PRO A 509 49.28 -5.52 21.50
N ALA A 510 48.74 -5.79 22.68
CA ALA A 510 48.13 -7.06 23.01
C ALA A 510 47.12 -7.45 21.92
N THR A 511 47.37 -8.59 21.28
CA THR A 511 46.36 -9.27 20.47
C THR A 511 45.18 -9.57 21.38
N PRO A 512 43.94 -9.23 21.00
CA PRO A 512 42.79 -9.59 21.81
C PRO A 512 42.72 -11.11 21.89
N ASP A 513 42.82 -11.64 23.11
CA ASP A 513 42.75 -13.05 23.41
C ASP A 513 41.50 -13.67 22.75
N ALA A 514 41.75 -14.73 21.98
CA ALA A 514 40.76 -15.59 21.39
C ALA A 514 40.20 -16.57 22.45
N ASP A 515 39.62 -16.05 23.53
CA ASP A 515 38.81 -16.87 24.45
C ASP A 515 37.38 -17.00 23.89
N GLY A 516 37.24 -17.96 22.98
CA GLY A 516 36.02 -18.25 22.24
C GLY A 516 34.99 -19.06 23.05
N SER A 517 34.41 -18.46 24.10
CA SER A 517 33.14 -18.95 24.68
C SER A 517 31.94 -18.49 23.81
N GLY A 518 31.95 -18.94 22.55
CA GLY A 518 30.92 -18.63 21.57
C GLY A 518 29.62 -19.38 21.86
N ARG A 519 28.55 -18.65 22.22
CA ARG A 519 27.17 -19.17 22.27
C ARG A 519 26.84 -20.02 21.04
N GLU A 520 26.60 -21.32 21.22
CA GLU A 520 26.29 -22.20 20.10
C GLU A 520 24.84 -22.02 19.61
N VAL A 521 24.67 -21.82 18.30
CA VAL A 521 23.36 -21.67 17.65
C VAL A 521 22.82 -23.07 17.33
N THR A 522 21.62 -23.41 17.80
CA THR A 522 21.01 -24.73 17.56
C THR A 522 20.10 -24.77 16.33
N VAL A 523 19.93 -25.97 15.74
CA VAL A 523 19.01 -26.19 14.60
C VAL A 523 17.55 -25.84 14.97
N GLY A 524 17.15 -26.15 16.20
CA GLY A 524 15.83 -25.78 16.74
C GLY A 524 15.60 -24.26 16.80
N ALA A 525 16.59 -23.49 17.26
CA ALA A 525 16.52 -22.03 17.31
C ALA A 525 16.40 -21.42 15.90
N LEU A 526 17.15 -21.96 14.93
CA LEU A 526 17.07 -21.54 13.52
C LEU A 526 15.68 -21.81 12.92
N ALA A 527 15.09 -22.95 13.24
CA ALA A 527 13.75 -23.32 12.79
C ALA A 527 12.65 -22.43 13.40
N ALA A 528 12.81 -21.98 14.66
CA ALA A 528 11.93 -21.01 15.29
C ALA A 528 12.04 -19.63 14.63
N LEU A 529 13.26 -19.14 14.41
CA LEU A 529 13.52 -17.87 13.72
C LEU A 529 12.91 -17.86 12.31
N ARG A 530 13.07 -18.95 11.55
CA ARG A 530 12.47 -19.09 10.22
C ARG A 530 10.94 -19.00 10.26
N ARG A 531 10.29 -19.63 11.25
CA ARG A 531 8.83 -19.57 11.42
C ARG A 531 8.37 -18.13 11.70
N GLY A 532 9.11 -17.40 12.54
CA GLY A 532 8.86 -15.98 12.79
C GLY A 532 8.96 -15.14 11.52
N VAL A 533 10.07 -15.27 10.77
CA VAL A 533 10.28 -14.54 9.50
C VAL A 533 9.20 -14.87 8.46
N ILE A 534 8.76 -16.13 8.35
CA ILE A 534 7.67 -16.51 7.45
C ILE A 534 6.35 -15.90 7.90
N ALA A 535 6.05 -15.89 9.20
CA ALA A 535 4.84 -15.25 9.72
C ALA A 535 4.83 -13.75 9.43
N GLU A 536 5.97 -13.06 9.64
CA GLU A 536 6.14 -11.66 9.26
C GLU A 536 5.92 -11.43 7.76
N ALA A 537 6.51 -12.26 6.91
CA ALA A 537 6.34 -12.17 5.46
C ALA A 537 4.87 -12.36 5.03
N VAL A 538 4.14 -13.27 5.66
CA VAL A 538 2.70 -13.51 5.38
C VAL A 538 1.85 -12.30 5.78
N ILE A 539 2.08 -11.73 6.96
CA ILE A 539 1.34 -10.52 7.38
C ILE A 539 1.67 -9.36 6.45
N ALA A 540 2.91 -9.25 5.99
CA ALA A 540 3.29 -8.22 5.06
C ALA A 540 2.64 -8.38 3.67
N ILE A 541 2.35 -9.62 3.23
CA ILE A 541 1.49 -9.87 2.06
C ILE A 541 0.07 -9.34 2.29
N ALA A 542 -0.49 -9.49 3.49
CA ALA A 542 -1.81 -8.91 3.81
C ALA A 542 -1.77 -7.37 3.79
N VAL A 543 -0.72 -6.75 4.35
CA VAL A 543 -0.50 -5.29 4.25
C VAL A 543 -0.39 -4.84 2.79
N LEU A 544 0.29 -5.61 1.94
CA LEU A 544 0.37 -5.35 0.50
C LEU A 544 -0.97 -5.46 -0.19
N ALA A 545 -1.79 -6.45 0.16
CA ALA A 545 -3.12 -6.64 -0.39
C ALA A 545 -4.05 -5.47 -0.04
N VAL A 546 -4.07 -5.04 1.24
CA VAL A 546 -4.82 -3.85 1.67
C VAL A 546 -4.29 -2.60 0.96
N THR A 547 -2.97 -2.47 0.82
CA THR A 547 -2.35 -1.34 0.10
C THR A 547 -2.77 -1.33 -1.37
N ALA A 548 -2.86 -2.49 -2.03
CA ALA A 548 -3.30 -2.59 -3.41
C ALA A 548 -4.75 -2.10 -3.59
N VAL A 549 -5.64 -2.39 -2.62
CA VAL A 549 -7.01 -1.86 -2.61
C VAL A 549 -7.00 -0.34 -2.35
N LEU A 550 -6.23 0.12 -1.37
CA LEU A 550 -6.16 1.53 -0.97
C LEU A 550 -5.65 2.44 -2.09
N ILE A 551 -4.71 1.97 -2.91
CA ILE A 551 -4.19 2.70 -4.09
C ILE A 551 -5.29 2.93 -5.15
N ASN A 552 -6.37 2.15 -5.13
CA ASN A 552 -7.50 2.29 -6.06
C ASN A 552 -8.72 2.93 -5.38
N ARG A 553 -8.52 3.72 -4.33
CA ARG A 553 -9.57 4.52 -3.67
C ARG A 553 -9.27 6.00 -3.76
N VAL A 554 -10.33 6.81 -3.86
CA VAL A 554 -10.26 8.28 -3.80
C VAL A 554 -9.62 8.69 -2.48
N PRO A 555 -8.60 9.57 -2.47
CA PRO A 555 -8.03 10.10 -1.24
C PRO A 555 -9.09 10.73 -0.32
N GLY A 556 -8.94 10.54 0.99
CA GLY A 556 -9.89 11.05 1.99
C GLY A 556 -10.17 12.55 1.84
N ARG A 557 -9.15 13.36 1.52
CA ARG A 557 -9.28 14.81 1.31
C ARG A 557 -10.22 15.19 0.16
N SER A 558 -10.36 14.32 -0.84
CA SER A 558 -11.16 14.55 -2.05
C SER A 558 -12.55 13.94 -1.91
N SER A 559 -12.70 12.84 -1.15
CA SER A 559 -13.99 12.20 -0.90
C SER A 559 -14.75 12.74 0.32
N TYR A 560 -14.08 13.46 1.23
CA TYR A 560 -14.68 13.90 2.48
C TYR A 560 -15.62 15.10 2.27
N ALA A 561 -16.90 14.85 2.46
CA ALA A 561 -17.98 15.84 2.43
C ALA A 561 -18.64 15.92 3.82
N PRO A 562 -18.29 16.92 4.66
CA PRO A 562 -18.81 17.01 6.01
C PRO A 562 -20.34 17.26 5.99
N PRO A 563 -21.12 16.64 6.90
CA PRO A 563 -22.53 16.97 7.00
C PRO A 563 -22.69 18.46 7.33
N PHE A 564 -23.66 19.11 6.70
CA PHE A 564 -24.06 20.47 7.04
C PHE A 564 -25.21 20.40 8.04
N HIS A 565 -25.09 21.15 9.14
CA HIS A 565 -26.13 21.27 10.15
C HIS A 565 -26.22 22.74 10.57
N THR A 566 -27.43 23.29 10.52
CA THR A 566 -27.69 24.66 10.99
C THR A 566 -29.10 24.77 11.54
N THR A 567 -29.27 25.66 12.51
CA THR A 567 -30.60 26.05 13.00
C THR A 567 -30.84 27.50 12.58
N THR A 568 -31.97 27.74 11.93
CA THR A 568 -32.43 29.06 11.47
C THR A 568 -33.85 29.32 11.96
N VAL A 569 -34.37 30.50 11.66
CA VAL A 569 -35.75 30.90 11.98
C VAL A 569 -36.52 31.22 10.70
N ALA A 570 -37.82 30.90 10.71
CA ALA A 570 -38.78 31.27 9.67
C ALA A 570 -40.01 31.87 10.36
N GLY A 571 -40.07 33.20 10.44
CA GLY A 571 -41.06 33.88 11.29
C GLY A 571 -40.90 33.48 12.77
N PRO A 572 -41.95 32.98 13.44
CA PRO A 572 -41.88 32.50 14.83
C PRO A 572 -41.31 31.08 14.96
N LEU A 573 -41.09 30.37 13.85
CA LEU A 573 -40.71 28.95 13.85
C LEU A 573 -39.20 28.78 13.92
N THR A 574 -38.75 27.78 14.68
CA THR A 574 -37.35 27.33 14.66
C THR A 574 -37.20 26.18 13.67
N VAL A 575 -36.27 26.32 12.73
CA VAL A 575 -36.05 25.36 11.64
C VAL A 575 -34.64 24.80 11.74
N ASP A 576 -34.53 23.51 12.03
CA ASP A 576 -33.26 22.79 12.07
C ASP A 576 -33.06 22.01 10.77
N VAL A 577 -31.94 22.27 10.08
CA VAL A 577 -31.65 21.77 8.74
C VAL A 577 -30.40 20.91 8.80
N ARG A 578 -30.49 19.69 8.30
CA ARG A 578 -29.35 18.78 8.11
C ARG A 578 -29.25 18.37 6.64
N VAL A 579 -28.03 18.41 6.11
CA VAL A 579 -27.72 17.92 4.76
C VAL A 579 -26.56 16.94 4.85
N SER A 580 -26.76 15.73 4.33
CA SER A 580 -25.72 14.71 4.29
C SER A 580 -25.90 13.73 3.12
N PRO A 581 -24.82 13.42 2.36
CA PRO A 581 -23.55 14.14 2.30
C PRO A 581 -23.67 15.51 1.61
N THR A 582 -22.69 16.40 1.78
CA THR A 582 -22.63 17.72 1.09
C THR A 582 -21.75 17.66 -0.18
N ARG A 583 -22.16 16.81 -1.12
CA ARG A 583 -21.39 16.54 -2.35
C ARG A 583 -22.31 16.43 -3.54
N ILE A 584 -21.72 16.61 -4.71
CA ILE A 584 -22.40 16.43 -5.99
C ILE A 584 -23.04 15.05 -6.07
N GLY A 585 -24.29 15.01 -6.56
CA GLY A 585 -25.11 13.83 -6.68
C GLY A 585 -26.35 13.92 -5.81
N LEU A 586 -26.76 12.78 -5.25
CA LEU A 586 -27.92 12.69 -4.37
C LEU A 586 -27.53 13.08 -2.94
N GLU A 587 -28.22 14.07 -2.40
CA GLU A 587 -28.11 14.51 -1.02
C GLU A 587 -29.38 14.16 -0.23
N GLY A 588 -29.21 13.78 1.03
CA GLY A 588 -30.31 13.70 1.99
C GLY A 588 -30.45 15.01 2.74
N ILE A 589 -31.61 15.65 2.65
CA ILE A 589 -31.96 16.85 3.40
C ILE A 589 -33.06 16.48 4.40
N GLU A 590 -32.79 16.76 5.67
CA GLU A 590 -33.74 16.63 6.77
C GLU A 590 -34.02 18.03 7.32
N VAL A 591 -35.30 18.39 7.41
CA VAL A 591 -35.75 19.65 8.00
C VAL A 591 -36.70 19.34 9.14
N THR A 592 -36.36 19.79 10.35
CA THR A 592 -37.26 19.72 11.50
C THR A 592 -37.70 21.11 11.94
N VAL A 593 -39.00 21.28 12.17
CA VAL A 593 -39.64 22.56 12.44
C VAL A 593 -40.28 22.49 13.82
N ARG A 594 -39.97 23.47 14.67
CA ARG A 594 -40.52 23.61 16.02
C ARG A 594 -41.21 24.95 16.19
N ASP A 595 -42.26 24.96 16.99
CA ASP A 595 -42.97 26.16 17.40
C ASP A 595 -42.16 26.98 18.44
N PRO A 596 -42.60 28.19 18.83
CA PRO A 596 -41.92 29.00 19.84
C PRO A 596 -41.78 28.33 21.22
N GLN A 597 -42.59 27.32 21.52
CA GLN A 597 -42.57 26.53 22.75
C GLN A 597 -41.62 25.31 22.65
N GLY A 598 -41.00 25.10 21.49
CA GLY A 598 -40.08 24.01 21.22
C GLY A 598 -40.76 22.69 20.85
N GLN A 599 -42.07 22.66 20.65
CA GLN A 599 -42.80 21.45 20.23
C GLN A 599 -42.77 21.29 18.70
N PRO A 600 -42.85 20.05 18.17
CA PRO A 600 -42.90 19.83 16.72
C PRO A 600 -44.10 20.52 16.06
N GLN A 601 -43.83 21.37 15.07
CA GLN A 601 -44.87 22.16 14.40
C GLN A 601 -45.59 21.34 13.33
N ARG A 602 -46.92 21.22 13.39
CA ARG A 602 -47.69 20.63 12.29
C ARG A 602 -47.64 21.54 11.07
N LEU A 603 -47.30 20.97 9.92
CA LEU A 603 -47.23 21.66 8.63
C LEU A 603 -48.45 21.24 7.79
N VAL A 604 -49.09 22.20 7.14
CA VAL A 604 -50.11 21.94 6.10
C VAL A 604 -49.42 21.67 4.77
N GLU A 605 -48.37 22.43 4.47
CA GLU A 605 -47.59 22.30 3.26
C GLU A 605 -46.16 22.77 3.51
N ALA A 606 -45.20 22.19 2.81
CA ALA A 606 -43.81 22.61 2.85
C ALA A 606 -43.15 22.39 1.49
N SER A 607 -42.30 23.33 1.09
CA SER A 607 -41.49 23.20 -0.11
C SER A 607 -40.04 23.58 0.17
N VAL A 608 -39.13 22.88 -0.50
CA VAL A 608 -37.69 23.13 -0.44
C VAL A 608 -37.21 23.35 -1.87
N THR A 609 -36.49 24.44 -2.08
CA THR A 609 -35.86 24.75 -3.36
C THR A 609 -34.37 24.98 -3.19
N LEU A 610 -33.60 24.52 -4.18
CA LEU A 610 -32.15 24.69 -4.23
C LEU A 610 -31.77 25.61 -5.38
N SER A 611 -30.86 26.55 -5.13
CA SER A 611 -30.29 27.39 -6.18
C SER A 611 -28.78 27.55 -5.99
N LEU A 612 -28.05 27.65 -7.09
CA LEU A 612 -26.62 27.98 -7.11
C LEU A 612 -26.44 29.30 -7.84
N PRO A 613 -26.50 30.45 -7.14
CA PRO A 613 -26.46 31.77 -7.76
C PRO A 613 -25.21 32.00 -8.61
N ALA A 614 -24.06 31.48 -8.17
CA ALA A 614 -22.78 31.62 -8.87
C ALA A 614 -22.79 30.97 -10.27
N ALA A 615 -23.61 29.93 -10.46
CA ALA A 615 -23.75 29.23 -11.74
C ALA A 615 -25.11 29.51 -12.42
N GLN A 616 -25.92 30.41 -11.86
CA GLN A 616 -27.28 30.71 -12.32
C GLN A 616 -28.16 29.44 -12.45
N VAL A 617 -28.00 28.51 -11.50
CA VAL A 617 -28.80 27.27 -11.45
C VAL A 617 -29.94 27.44 -10.45
N GLY A 618 -31.11 26.91 -10.79
CA GLY A 618 -32.29 26.85 -9.94
C GLY A 618 -33.29 28.01 -10.17
N PRO A 619 -34.39 28.04 -9.40
CA PRO A 619 -34.70 27.15 -8.28
C PRO A 619 -35.02 25.72 -8.75
N LEU A 620 -34.29 24.74 -8.21
CA LEU A 620 -34.58 23.32 -8.35
C LEU A 620 -35.55 22.94 -7.23
N GLU A 621 -36.75 22.51 -7.59
CA GLU A 621 -37.68 21.96 -6.60
C GLU A 621 -37.18 20.61 -6.10
N VAL A 622 -37.15 20.47 -4.77
CA VAL A 622 -36.74 19.22 -4.13
C VAL A 622 -37.98 18.55 -3.55
N PRO A 623 -38.33 17.34 -4.02
CA PRO A 623 -39.42 16.57 -3.45
C PRO A 623 -39.15 16.29 -1.97
N VAL A 624 -40.06 16.76 -1.11
CA VAL A 624 -40.03 16.51 0.34
C VAL A 624 -41.21 15.64 0.75
N VAL A 625 -40.95 14.72 1.68
CA VAL A 625 -41.97 13.86 2.27
C VAL A 625 -42.01 14.11 3.77
N ALA A 626 -43.21 14.19 4.34
CA ALA A 626 -43.37 14.30 5.79
C ALA A 626 -42.91 12.99 6.46
N ALA A 627 -41.95 13.11 7.39
CA ALA A 627 -41.40 12.00 8.17
C ALA A 627 -41.97 11.94 9.60
N GLY A 628 -42.90 12.85 9.93
CA GLY A 628 -43.53 12.98 11.23
C GLY A 628 -44.12 14.38 11.42
N THR A 629 -44.67 14.68 12.60
CA THR A 629 -45.10 16.04 12.93
C THR A 629 -43.88 16.96 12.94
N GLY A 630 -43.87 17.99 12.09
CA GLY A 630 -42.77 18.95 12.00
C GLY A 630 -41.47 18.40 11.46
N ALA A 631 -41.47 17.24 10.77
CA ALA A 631 -40.27 16.67 10.17
C ALA A 631 -40.49 16.40 8.67
N LEU A 632 -39.54 16.85 7.86
CA LEU A 632 -39.51 16.68 6.41
C LEU A 632 -38.19 16.00 6.03
N VAL A 633 -38.26 15.02 5.13
CA VAL A 633 -37.09 14.36 4.58
C VAL A 633 -37.21 14.34 3.06
N THR A 634 -36.11 14.60 2.37
CA THR A 634 -36.06 14.50 0.90
C THR A 634 -35.77 13.08 0.45
N GLN A 635 -36.42 12.66 -0.64
CA GLN A 635 -36.00 11.48 -1.39
C GLN A 635 -35.17 11.98 -2.58
N ASP A 636 -33.86 11.82 -2.51
CA ASP A 636 -32.95 12.01 -3.65
C ASP A 636 -32.85 13.47 -4.16
N ALA A 637 -32.46 14.41 -3.28
CA ALA A 637 -32.18 15.79 -3.70
C ALA A 637 -30.95 15.82 -4.61
N GLN A 638 -31.16 16.04 -5.91
CA GLN A 638 -30.08 15.98 -6.89
C GLN A 638 -29.37 17.33 -7.03
N VAL A 639 -28.12 17.38 -6.57
CA VAL A 639 -27.26 18.54 -6.68
C VAL A 639 -26.18 18.29 -7.75
N PRO A 640 -26.30 18.89 -8.94
CA PRO A 640 -25.46 18.54 -10.09
C PRO A 640 -24.08 19.19 -10.09
N LEU A 641 -23.85 20.19 -9.25
CA LEU A 641 -22.65 21.03 -9.25
C LEU A 641 -22.25 21.36 -7.81
N PRO A 642 -20.96 21.54 -7.50
CA PRO A 642 -20.53 22.05 -6.22
C PRO A 642 -20.54 23.57 -6.22
N GLY A 643 -20.35 24.13 -5.04
CA GLY A 643 -20.42 25.56 -4.79
C GLY A 643 -21.30 25.88 -3.59
N ASP A 644 -21.62 27.15 -3.42
CA ASP A 644 -22.45 27.63 -2.32
C ASP A 644 -23.92 27.61 -2.74
N TRP A 645 -24.60 26.54 -2.37
CA TRP A 645 -26.02 26.36 -2.65
C TRP A 645 -26.86 27.09 -1.63
N ARG A 646 -27.86 27.82 -2.11
CA ARG A 646 -28.92 28.41 -1.30
C ARG A 646 -30.11 27.48 -1.30
N MET A 647 -30.48 27.04 -0.10
CA MET A 647 -31.69 26.28 0.16
C MET A 647 -32.74 27.22 0.74
N THR A 648 -33.84 27.40 0.02
CA THR A 648 -34.99 28.16 0.48
C THR A 648 -36.07 27.17 0.91
N ILE A 649 -36.50 27.32 2.17
CA ILE A 649 -37.49 26.47 2.82
C ILE A 649 -38.72 27.34 3.05
N THR A 650 -39.85 26.92 2.49
CA THR A 650 -41.14 27.60 2.65
C THR A 650 -42.07 26.67 3.42
N LEU A 651 -42.64 27.17 4.52
CA LEU A 651 -43.43 26.42 5.48
C LEU A 651 -44.80 27.08 5.63
N ARG A 652 -45.87 26.32 5.38
CA ARG A 652 -47.24 26.76 5.60
C ARG A 652 -47.85 25.98 6.76
N ILE A 653 -48.28 26.68 7.80
CA ILE A 653 -48.76 26.06 9.05
C ILE A 653 -50.29 26.04 9.17
N ASN A 654 -50.98 26.94 8.45
CA ASN A 654 -52.44 26.99 8.34
C ASN A 654 -52.81 27.71 7.03
N ASP A 655 -54.08 28.05 6.84
CA ASP A 655 -54.58 28.68 5.61
C ASP A 655 -54.15 30.14 5.42
N PHE A 656 -53.61 30.78 6.48
CA PHE A 656 -53.26 32.20 6.52
C PHE A 656 -51.76 32.46 6.68
N ASP A 657 -51.06 31.59 7.40
CA ASP A 657 -49.67 31.79 7.81
C ASP A 657 -48.70 30.92 7.01
N GLN A 658 -47.82 31.61 6.27
CA GLN A 658 -46.69 31.04 5.55
C GLN A 658 -45.41 31.79 5.89
N TYR A 659 -44.35 31.06 6.18
CA TYR A 659 -43.03 31.61 6.48
C TYR A 659 -41.97 30.99 5.58
N SER A 660 -40.95 31.76 5.25
CA SER A 660 -39.82 31.29 4.45
C SER A 660 -38.50 31.65 5.11
N THR A 661 -37.50 30.79 4.95
CA THR A 661 -36.13 31.05 5.37
C THR A 661 -35.15 30.51 4.34
N THR A 662 -33.95 31.09 4.28
CA THR A 662 -32.92 30.67 3.34
C THR A 662 -31.64 30.38 4.10
N VAL A 663 -31.07 29.21 3.86
CA VAL A 663 -29.75 28.80 4.38
C VAL A 663 -28.79 28.59 3.23
N THR A 664 -27.50 28.86 3.45
CA THR A 664 -26.46 28.59 2.46
C THR A 664 -25.55 27.48 2.97
N TYR A 665 -25.27 26.49 2.13
CA TYR A 665 -24.36 25.40 2.43
C TYR A 665 -23.42 25.11 1.27
N ARG A 666 -22.22 24.61 1.59
CA ARG A 666 -21.19 24.29 0.60
C ARG A 666 -21.33 22.86 0.14
N VAL A 667 -21.50 22.66 -1.15
CA VAL A 667 -21.40 21.35 -1.81
C VAL A 667 -20.01 21.24 -2.43
N ARG A 668 -19.36 20.08 -2.25
CA ARG A 668 -18.02 19.78 -2.77
C ARG A 668 -18.03 18.81 -3.94
#